data_AF-A0A959H962-F1
#
_entry.id   AF-A0A959H962-F1
#
_cell.length_a   1.000
_cell.length_b   1.000
_cell.length_c   1.000
_cell.angle_alpha   90.00
_cell.angle_beta   90.00
_cell.angle_gamma   90.00
#
_symmetry.space_group_name_H-M   'P 1'
#
loop_
_entity.id
_entity.type
_entity.pdbx_description
1 polymer ?
#
loop_
_entity_poly.entity_id
_entity_poly.type
_entity_poly.pdbx_seq_one_letter_code
_entity_poly.pdbx_strand_id
1 'polypeptide(L)'
;MSRILLPFCLFFGIATSSLAAMENGVLMEDPYAASLVIASDTIPDIEERYDDFVTGGSDNPFDLEDPSDIEKNIEYDPETGNYIITEKIGDDFFRPPTYMTFDEYFDFKQKQEERAYFNRLAGIAAGEGTSGLDPLAKIDVENDLLDRLFGGTTVDIRPQGNIDLTFGVDFSRVDNPILTERQRLQGGFDFDMNINMNVTGKIGEKLSLTTNYNTNATFNFDNQIKLDYNSDNFDEDAIIKKIEAGNVSLPLRGNLIQGAQSLFGLKTELQFGHLRLTAIASQQKSQQENIQVEGGAQIQEFEVRADEYDENRHFLLTFYNRDNFERSLRNLPQVNNLFKIKKLEVWITNDRNEVTDVRDVVALADLGEPLQLVSPDKISPNPTWNRRDLIDNKPLPDNAANDLYSRILAKGEEVRDIDKAVATLQGEFGLQQSRDFEKVSVRKLRESEYTFHPQLGFISVNINVQPDQVLAAAFEYEYNGNIYRVGEMSINNGTVSTDTMDLTPKVLFVKMLKSTTQRTDVPTWDLMMKNVYSIGAFQVNQQDFRLDIFYDDPGAGQKRFIPESRIAGKPLLRVFNLDNLNTQGDPQPDGIFDFVPGVTINPRNGRIMFPVLEPFGRTLADSINNDLLERKYVYDSLYETTLFLAQEAAEQNRYIIRGEYKSSVSSEISLGAFNIPQGSVTV
;
A
#
# COMPACT_ATOMS: atom_id res chain seq x y z
N MET A 1 -9.32 -12.89 20.68
CA MET A 1 -10.49 -13.55 20.07
C MET A 1 -11.10 -14.50 21.09
N SER A 2 -12.44 -14.51 21.18
CA SER A 2 -13.30 -15.18 22.17
C SER A 2 -13.42 -14.47 23.53
N ARG A 3 -14.66 -14.02 23.85
CA ARG A 3 -15.20 -13.46 25.11
C ARG A 3 -15.83 -12.05 25.07
N ILE A 4 -16.36 -11.61 23.93
CA ILE A 4 -17.31 -10.48 23.87
C ILE A 4 -18.50 -10.85 22.97
N LEU A 5 -19.19 -11.94 23.30
CA LEU A 5 -20.35 -12.41 22.53
C LEU A 5 -21.55 -12.79 23.40
N LEU A 6 -21.49 -12.59 24.72
CA LEU A 6 -22.60 -12.93 25.61
C LEU A 6 -23.68 -11.85 25.85
N PRO A 7 -23.49 -10.53 25.63
CA PRO A 7 -24.59 -9.58 25.86
C PRO A 7 -25.49 -9.36 24.64
N PHE A 8 -25.20 -9.96 23.48
CA PHE A 8 -25.96 -9.70 22.23
C PHE A 8 -26.97 -10.80 21.86
N CYS A 9 -26.97 -11.96 22.54
CA CYS A 9 -27.89 -13.06 22.24
C CYS A 9 -29.25 -12.97 22.96
N LEU A 10 -29.44 -12.05 23.91
CA LEU A 10 -30.69 -11.98 24.69
C LEU A 10 -31.79 -11.13 24.03
N PHE A 11 -31.44 -10.24 23.08
CA PHE A 11 -32.42 -9.39 22.38
C PHE A 11 -33.02 -10.03 21.12
N PHE A 12 -32.47 -11.14 20.63
CA PHE A 12 -32.98 -11.85 19.44
C PHE A 12 -33.87 -13.06 19.76
N GLY A 13 -34.05 -13.40 21.04
CA GLY A 13 -34.87 -14.55 21.48
C GLY A 13 -36.37 -14.28 21.65
N ILE A 14 -36.82 -13.03 21.52
CA ILE A 14 -38.22 -12.63 21.79
C ILE A 14 -39.04 -12.42 20.52
N ALA A 15 -38.42 -12.43 19.33
CA ALA A 15 -39.11 -12.22 18.04
C ALA A 15 -39.39 -13.52 17.24
N THR A 16 -39.00 -14.70 17.73
CA THR A 16 -39.20 -15.99 17.01
C THR A 16 -40.19 -16.95 17.69
N SER A 17 -40.81 -16.56 18.81
CA SER A 17 -41.83 -17.38 19.49
C SER A 17 -43.28 -17.00 19.14
N SER A 18 -43.49 -15.95 18.34
CA SER A 18 -44.83 -15.49 17.93
C SER A 18 -45.30 -16.01 16.56
N LEU A 19 -44.55 -16.91 15.90
CA LEU A 19 -44.91 -17.47 14.59
C LEU A 19 -44.81 -19.01 14.51
N ALA A 20 -44.86 -19.70 15.64
CA ALA A 20 -44.86 -21.17 15.74
C ALA A 20 -46.07 -21.74 16.52
N ALA A 21 -47.16 -20.96 16.62
CA ALA A 21 -48.42 -21.36 17.24
C ALA A 21 -49.59 -21.40 16.23
N MET A 22 -49.29 -21.64 14.95
CA MET A 22 -50.28 -21.86 13.88
C MET A 22 -50.00 -23.16 13.12
N GLU A 23 -49.79 -24.27 13.82
CA GLU A 23 -49.89 -25.60 13.21
C GLU A 23 -49.96 -26.64 14.32
N ASN A 24 -51.16 -26.90 14.85
CA ASN A 24 -51.61 -28.20 15.34
C ASN A 24 -53.03 -28.06 15.87
N GLY A 25 -53.96 -28.67 15.14
CA GLY A 25 -55.39 -28.65 15.45
C GLY A 25 -55.67 -29.28 16.82
N VAL A 26 -56.33 -28.51 17.67
CA VAL A 26 -57.05 -29.01 18.83
C VAL A 26 -58.49 -28.52 18.68
N LEU A 27 -59.40 -29.49 18.67
CA LEU A 27 -60.84 -29.34 18.48
C LEU A 27 -61.38 -28.31 19.48
N MET A 28 -62.20 -27.35 19.01
CA MET A 28 -62.94 -26.46 19.90
C MET A 28 -63.86 -27.28 20.80
N GLU A 29 -63.61 -27.24 22.11
CA GLU A 29 -64.50 -27.78 23.14
C GLU A 29 -65.82 -27.01 23.16
N ASP A 30 -66.93 -27.74 23.35
CA ASP A 30 -68.30 -27.24 23.34
C ASP A 30 -68.49 -26.11 24.37
N PRO A 31 -68.87 -24.88 23.95
CA PRO A 31 -69.04 -23.74 24.86
C PRO A 31 -70.23 -23.88 25.83
N TYR A 32 -70.95 -25.00 25.80
CA TYR A 32 -72.06 -25.30 26.71
C TYR A 32 -71.79 -26.48 27.67
N ALA A 33 -70.55 -26.96 27.77
CA ALA A 33 -70.17 -27.94 28.78
C ALA A 33 -70.13 -27.31 30.18
N ALA A 34 -71.14 -27.60 31.01
CA ALA A 34 -71.16 -27.19 32.41
C ALA A 34 -70.11 -27.99 33.21
N SER A 35 -68.94 -27.39 33.44
CA SER A 35 -67.99 -27.89 34.44
C SER A 35 -68.30 -27.27 35.80
N LEU A 36 -68.62 -28.13 36.77
CA LEU A 36 -68.79 -27.75 38.16
C LEU A 36 -67.46 -27.27 38.74
N VAL A 37 -67.33 -25.97 38.97
CA VAL A 37 -66.27 -25.38 39.78
C VAL A 37 -66.64 -25.59 41.25
N ILE A 38 -65.92 -26.48 41.94
CA ILE A 38 -65.92 -26.53 43.40
C ILE A 38 -65.10 -25.32 43.85
N ALA A 39 -65.75 -24.34 44.48
CA ALA A 39 -65.06 -23.23 45.11
C ALA A 39 -64.26 -23.76 46.31
N SER A 40 -62.94 -23.90 46.15
CA SER A 40 -62.01 -23.94 47.27
C SER A 40 -61.80 -22.50 47.73
N ASP A 41 -61.94 -22.27 49.02
CA ASP A 41 -61.68 -20.97 49.66
C ASP A 41 -60.29 -20.45 49.29
N THR A 42 -60.19 -19.17 48.91
CA THR A 42 -59.04 -18.59 48.18
C THR A 42 -57.99 -17.94 49.07
N ILE A 43 -57.99 -18.21 50.38
CA ILE A 43 -56.98 -17.67 51.28
C ILE A 43 -55.96 -18.77 51.59
N PRO A 44 -54.68 -18.66 51.16
CA PRO A 44 -53.65 -19.59 51.62
C PRO A 44 -53.56 -19.54 53.15
N ASP A 45 -53.36 -20.68 53.81
CA ASP A 45 -53.18 -20.74 55.26
C ASP A 45 -52.06 -19.78 55.67
N ILE A 46 -52.39 -18.79 56.49
CA ILE A 46 -51.42 -17.84 57.07
C ILE A 46 -50.69 -18.61 58.18
N GLU A 47 -49.42 -18.93 57.96
CA GLU A 47 -48.60 -19.65 58.93
C GLU A 47 -47.75 -18.65 59.73
N GLU A 48 -47.91 -18.64 61.06
CA GLU A 48 -47.01 -17.85 61.91
C GLU A 48 -45.58 -18.41 61.86
N ARG A 49 -44.59 -17.54 61.63
CA ARG A 49 -43.16 -17.90 61.74
C ARG A 49 -42.85 -18.33 63.17
N TYR A 50 -42.34 -19.55 63.41
CA TYR A 50 -41.85 -20.00 64.74
C TYR A 50 -40.31 -20.03 64.88
N ASP A 51 -39.57 -19.84 63.78
CA ASP A 51 -38.10 -19.93 63.73
C ASP A 51 -37.43 -18.54 63.68
N ASP A 52 -36.10 -18.47 63.71
CA ASP A 52 -35.39 -17.18 63.67
C ASP A 52 -35.60 -16.39 62.35
N PHE A 53 -35.15 -15.13 62.32
CA PHE A 53 -35.35 -14.23 61.16
C PHE A 53 -34.57 -14.65 59.91
N VAL A 54 -33.50 -15.40 60.10
CA VAL A 54 -32.50 -15.70 59.08
C VAL A 54 -32.88 -16.99 58.36
N THR A 55 -33.25 -18.03 59.10
CA THR A 55 -33.57 -19.37 58.59
C THR A 55 -35.06 -19.58 58.40
N GLY A 56 -35.90 -18.83 59.13
CA GLY A 56 -37.35 -18.97 59.14
C GLY A 56 -38.13 -18.02 58.25
N GLY A 57 -37.48 -17.24 57.37
CA GLY A 57 -38.18 -16.28 56.52
C GLY A 57 -39.25 -16.94 55.63
N SER A 58 -40.50 -16.48 55.73
CA SER A 58 -41.58 -16.87 54.82
C SER A 58 -41.32 -16.23 53.46
N ASP A 59 -41.06 -17.04 52.44
CA ASP A 59 -40.95 -16.59 51.04
C ASP A 59 -42.35 -16.35 50.41
N ASN A 60 -43.43 -16.47 51.19
CA ASN A 60 -44.79 -16.27 50.73
C ASN A 60 -45.12 -14.76 50.67
N PRO A 61 -45.37 -14.18 49.48
CA PRO A 61 -45.69 -12.75 49.34
C PRO A 61 -47.08 -12.38 49.86
N PHE A 62 -47.88 -13.35 50.31
CA PHE A 62 -49.22 -13.15 50.88
C PHE A 62 -49.27 -13.25 52.41
N ASP A 63 -48.14 -13.54 53.05
CA ASP A 63 -48.01 -13.60 54.51
C ASP A 63 -47.95 -12.19 55.12
N LEU A 64 -48.34 -12.04 56.38
CA LEU A 64 -48.32 -10.75 57.06
C LEU A 64 -46.88 -10.37 57.42
N GLU A 65 -46.47 -9.14 57.10
CA GLU A 65 -45.21 -8.59 57.57
C GLU A 65 -45.18 -8.52 59.11
N ASP A 66 -43.99 -8.70 59.70
CA ASP A 66 -43.78 -8.55 61.14
C ASP A 66 -44.27 -7.15 61.60
N PRO A 67 -45.05 -7.03 62.70
CA PRO A 67 -45.52 -5.74 63.20
C PRO A 67 -44.37 -4.81 63.58
N SER A 68 -44.59 -3.49 63.42
CA SER A 68 -43.57 -2.45 63.65
C SER A 68 -43.00 -2.39 65.07
N ASP A 69 -43.64 -3.05 66.03
CA ASP A 69 -43.21 -3.11 67.44
C ASP A 69 -42.08 -4.12 67.69
N ILE A 70 -41.69 -4.91 66.67
CA ILE A 70 -40.55 -5.84 66.73
C ILE A 70 -39.29 -5.10 66.29
N GLU A 71 -38.39 -4.83 67.25
CA GLU A 71 -37.09 -4.22 66.98
C GLU A 71 -36.06 -5.31 66.64
N LYS A 72 -35.46 -5.22 65.45
CA LYS A 72 -34.39 -6.10 64.98
C LYS A 72 -33.06 -5.38 65.13
N ASN A 73 -32.16 -5.92 65.95
CA ASN A 73 -30.82 -5.37 66.15
C ASN A 73 -29.75 -6.39 65.79
N ILE A 74 -28.64 -5.91 65.22
CA ILE A 74 -27.49 -6.71 64.83
C ILE A 74 -26.27 -6.13 65.54
N GLU A 75 -25.68 -6.90 66.45
CA GLU A 75 -24.53 -6.49 67.24
C GLU A 75 -23.33 -7.41 66.97
N TYR A 76 -22.14 -6.83 66.80
CA TYR A 76 -20.92 -7.60 66.61
C TYR A 76 -20.29 -7.90 67.97
N ASP A 77 -20.04 -9.17 68.26
CA ASP A 77 -19.34 -9.60 69.46
C ASP A 77 -17.84 -9.79 69.18
N PRO A 78 -16.96 -8.92 69.70
CA PRO A 78 -15.52 -8.98 69.45
C PRO A 78 -14.81 -10.14 70.17
N GLU A 79 -15.43 -10.79 71.18
CA GLU A 79 -14.82 -11.93 71.88
C GLU A 79 -15.01 -13.24 71.11
N THR A 80 -16.20 -13.43 70.51
CA THR A 80 -16.52 -14.65 69.74
C THR A 80 -16.33 -14.48 68.23
N GLY A 81 -16.22 -13.25 67.73
CA GLY A 81 -16.08 -12.93 66.32
C GLY A 81 -17.36 -13.10 65.49
N ASN A 82 -18.51 -13.28 66.17
CA ASN A 82 -19.80 -13.54 65.55
C ASN A 82 -20.70 -12.30 65.57
N TYR A 83 -21.63 -12.23 64.62
CA TYR A 83 -22.73 -11.26 64.60
C TYR A 83 -23.95 -11.87 65.29
N ILE A 84 -24.47 -11.17 66.29
CA ILE A 84 -25.63 -11.57 67.08
C ILE A 84 -26.84 -10.79 66.59
N ILE A 85 -27.83 -11.50 66.05
CA ILE A 85 -29.09 -10.93 65.59
C ILE A 85 -30.14 -11.17 66.68
N THR A 86 -30.75 -10.09 67.18
CA THR A 86 -31.78 -10.15 68.23
C THR A 86 -33.08 -9.52 67.77
N GLU A 87 -34.20 -10.20 67.99
CA GLU A 87 -35.55 -9.67 67.81
C GLU A 87 -36.16 -9.39 69.19
N LYS A 88 -36.50 -8.14 69.49
CA LYS A 88 -37.06 -7.71 70.78
C LYS A 88 -38.43 -7.06 70.62
N ILE A 89 -39.31 -7.26 71.61
CA ILE A 89 -40.53 -6.48 71.78
C ILE A 89 -40.39 -5.77 73.13
N GLY A 90 -40.12 -4.46 73.10
CA GLY A 90 -39.70 -3.73 74.30
C GLY A 90 -38.36 -4.25 74.83
N ASP A 91 -38.33 -4.63 76.12
CA ASP A 91 -37.12 -5.16 76.77
C ASP A 91 -36.98 -6.69 76.70
N ASP A 92 -38.03 -7.39 76.24
CA ASP A 92 -38.06 -8.85 76.18
C ASP A 92 -37.66 -9.37 74.79
N PHE A 93 -36.89 -10.46 74.76
CA PHE A 93 -36.54 -11.14 73.52
C PHE A 93 -37.78 -11.85 72.96
N PHE A 94 -38.19 -11.45 71.76
CA PHE A 94 -39.29 -12.10 71.04
C PHE A 94 -38.92 -13.52 70.62
N ARG A 95 -37.64 -13.74 70.26
CA ARG A 95 -37.07 -15.01 69.80
C ARG A 95 -35.63 -15.20 70.28
N PRO A 96 -35.11 -16.43 70.33
CA PRO A 96 -33.71 -16.67 70.66
C PRO A 96 -32.77 -15.94 69.67
N PRO A 97 -31.65 -15.35 70.13
CA PRO A 97 -30.67 -14.72 69.24
C PRO A 97 -30.06 -15.71 68.26
N THR A 98 -29.85 -15.25 67.02
CA THR A 98 -29.11 -16.00 65.99
C THR A 98 -27.66 -15.52 65.94
N TYR A 99 -26.73 -16.47 65.86
CA TYR A 99 -25.30 -16.19 65.77
C TYR A 99 -24.82 -16.52 64.35
N MET A 100 -24.18 -15.56 63.69
CA MET A 100 -23.56 -15.74 62.38
C MET A 100 -22.06 -15.51 62.45
N THR A 101 -21.30 -16.28 61.69
CA THR A 101 -19.91 -15.93 61.39
C THR A 101 -19.84 -14.74 60.43
N PHE A 102 -18.66 -14.11 60.29
CA PHE A 102 -18.48 -13.01 59.33
C PHE A 102 -18.84 -13.41 57.89
N ASP A 103 -18.42 -14.61 57.45
CA ASP A 103 -18.68 -15.09 56.09
C ASP A 103 -20.18 -15.30 55.85
N GLU A 104 -20.91 -15.86 56.83
CA GLU A 104 -22.36 -16.04 56.76
C GLU A 104 -23.12 -14.72 56.78
N TYR A 105 -22.67 -13.76 57.59
CA TYR A 105 -23.24 -12.41 57.62
C TYR A 105 -23.01 -11.67 56.30
N PHE A 106 -21.82 -11.81 55.71
CA PHE A 106 -21.49 -11.21 54.41
C PHE A 106 -22.38 -11.77 53.30
N ASP A 107 -22.53 -13.09 53.22
CA ASP A 107 -23.41 -13.75 52.25
C ASP A 107 -24.88 -13.35 52.44
N PHE A 108 -25.34 -13.23 53.69
CA PHE A 108 -26.68 -12.75 54.03
C PHE A 108 -26.90 -11.31 53.53
N LYS A 109 -25.94 -10.41 53.79
CA LYS A 109 -26.02 -9.02 53.38
C LYS A 109 -26.01 -8.85 51.86
N GLN A 110 -25.18 -9.64 51.16
CA GLN A 110 -25.09 -9.63 49.71
C GLN A 110 -26.44 -10.00 49.06
N LYS A 111 -27.12 -11.03 49.55
CA LYS A 111 -28.46 -11.42 49.05
C LYS A 111 -29.50 -10.33 49.29
N GLN A 112 -29.44 -9.65 50.43
CA GLN A 112 -30.34 -8.54 50.75
C GLN A 112 -30.15 -7.36 49.78
N GLU A 113 -28.91 -6.99 49.48
CA GLU A 113 -28.58 -5.91 48.55
C GLU A 113 -28.95 -6.23 47.11
N GLU A 114 -28.74 -7.46 46.66
CA GLU A 114 -29.15 -7.93 45.34
C GLU A 114 -30.68 -7.84 45.17
N ARG A 115 -31.45 -8.31 46.16
CA ARG A 115 -32.91 -8.19 46.16
C ARG A 115 -33.37 -6.73 46.15
N ALA A 116 -32.72 -5.86 46.94
CA ALA A 116 -33.01 -4.43 46.94
C ALA A 116 -32.69 -3.77 45.59
N TYR A 117 -31.58 -4.14 44.96
CA TYR A 117 -31.18 -3.68 43.63
C TYR A 117 -32.21 -4.08 42.56
N PHE A 118 -32.62 -5.35 42.52
CA PHE A 118 -33.63 -5.82 41.58
C PHE A 118 -35.02 -5.21 41.85
N ASN A 119 -35.40 -4.97 43.10
CA ASN A 119 -36.63 -4.24 43.42
C ASN A 119 -36.61 -2.80 42.89
N ARG A 120 -35.47 -2.10 42.96
CA ARG A 120 -35.31 -0.77 42.34
C ARG A 120 -35.39 -0.85 40.81
N LEU A 121 -34.80 -1.88 40.21
CA LEU A 121 -34.84 -2.11 38.76
C LEU A 121 -36.25 -2.46 38.26
N ALA A 122 -37.03 -3.19 39.06
CA ALA A 122 -38.40 -3.60 38.78
C ALA A 122 -39.43 -2.46 38.93
N GLY A 123 -39.01 -1.28 39.42
CA GLY A 123 -39.84 -0.09 39.45
C GLY A 123 -41.04 -0.16 40.40
N ILE A 124 -41.04 -1.05 41.39
CA ILE A 124 -42.11 -1.14 42.40
C ILE A 124 -41.85 -0.07 43.46
N ALA A 125 -42.04 1.19 43.06
CA ALA A 125 -42.43 2.25 43.97
C ALA A 125 -43.96 2.32 43.90
N ALA A 126 -44.61 1.99 45.01
CA ALA A 126 -46.03 2.26 45.18
C ALA A 126 -46.24 3.78 45.14
N GLY A 127 -46.75 4.29 44.01
CA GLY A 127 -47.22 5.66 43.87
C GLY A 127 -46.44 6.50 42.84
N GLU A 128 -47.17 6.86 41.78
CA GLU A 128 -46.87 7.89 40.76
C GLU A 128 -45.88 7.57 39.62
N GLY A 129 -46.46 7.47 38.42
CA GLY A 129 -45.89 8.04 37.19
C GLY A 129 -44.77 7.26 36.52
N THR A 130 -45.12 6.42 35.54
CA THR A 130 -44.22 5.93 34.50
C THR A 130 -43.60 7.08 33.71
N SER A 131 -42.44 7.58 34.14
CA SER A 131 -41.48 8.25 33.26
C SER A 131 -40.38 7.25 32.95
N GLY A 132 -40.19 6.92 31.68
CA GLY A 132 -39.06 6.12 31.22
C GLY A 132 -37.76 6.76 31.73
N LEU A 133 -36.86 5.92 32.24
CA LEU A 133 -35.52 6.32 32.65
C LEU A 133 -34.89 7.18 31.55
N ASP A 134 -34.80 8.48 31.79
CA ASP A 134 -34.06 9.40 30.93
C ASP A 134 -32.57 9.04 31.07
N PRO A 135 -31.90 8.53 30.01
CA PRO A 135 -30.48 8.21 30.06
C PRO A 135 -29.58 9.45 30.28
N LEU A 136 -30.17 10.65 30.35
CA LEU A 136 -29.50 11.92 30.64
C LEU A 136 -29.74 12.45 32.07
N ALA A 137 -30.55 11.77 32.90
CA ALA A 137 -30.82 12.23 34.27
C ALA A 137 -29.59 12.05 35.19
N LYS A 138 -29.28 13.09 35.99
CA LYS A 138 -28.19 13.08 36.97
C LYS A 138 -28.43 11.99 38.01
N ILE A 139 -27.55 11.00 38.04
CA ILE A 139 -27.55 9.94 39.05
C ILE A 139 -26.88 10.52 40.30
N ASP A 140 -27.66 10.74 41.36
CA ASP A 140 -27.11 11.10 42.67
C ASP A 140 -26.81 9.80 43.44
N VAL A 141 -25.53 9.53 43.68
CA VAL A 141 -25.05 8.32 44.35
C VAL A 141 -24.56 8.71 45.75
N GLU A 142 -25.21 8.18 46.79
CA GLU A 142 -24.92 8.54 48.17
C GLU A 142 -23.83 7.66 48.82
N ASN A 143 -22.94 8.35 49.57
CA ASN A 143 -22.03 7.93 50.65
C ASN A 143 -20.49 7.73 50.42
N ASP A 144 -19.78 8.72 50.96
CA ASP A 144 -18.46 8.83 51.65
C ASP A 144 -17.17 8.32 50.99
N LEU A 145 -17.18 7.14 50.35
CA LEU A 145 -15.96 6.59 49.73
C LEU A 145 -15.67 7.24 48.35
N LEU A 146 -16.70 7.49 47.57
CA LEU A 146 -16.60 8.19 46.27
C LEU A 146 -16.17 9.65 46.46
N ASP A 147 -16.67 10.32 47.49
CA ASP A 147 -16.37 11.72 47.75
C ASP A 147 -14.88 11.93 48.10
N ARG A 148 -14.31 11.05 48.95
CA ARG A 148 -12.88 11.08 49.27
C ARG A 148 -11.99 10.78 48.05
N LEU A 149 -12.40 9.82 47.22
CA LEU A 149 -11.61 9.37 46.07
C LEU A 149 -11.68 10.35 44.89
N PHE A 150 -12.84 10.96 44.63
CA PHE A 150 -13.09 11.77 43.43
C PHE A 150 -13.30 13.27 43.69
N GLY A 151 -13.39 13.69 44.96
CA GLY A 151 -13.58 15.09 45.34
C GLY A 151 -14.95 15.59 44.89
N GLY A 152 -16.02 14.92 45.32
CA GLY A 152 -17.40 15.20 44.92
C GLY A 152 -18.08 14.03 44.22
N THR A 153 -19.42 13.97 44.34
CA THR A 153 -20.29 12.95 43.71
C THR A 153 -20.86 13.41 42.36
N THR A 154 -20.63 14.66 41.95
CA THR A 154 -21.24 15.22 40.74
C THR A 154 -20.69 14.55 39.49
N VAL A 155 -21.57 13.91 38.72
CA VAL A 155 -21.26 13.35 37.40
C VAL A 155 -21.83 14.28 36.32
N ASP A 156 -20.96 14.88 35.52
CA ASP A 156 -21.31 15.75 34.37
C ASP A 156 -20.79 15.12 33.08
N ILE A 157 -21.68 14.53 32.29
CA ILE A 157 -21.35 13.91 30.99
C ILE A 157 -21.99 14.73 29.88
N ARG A 158 -21.15 15.24 28.97
CA ARG A 158 -21.55 16.09 27.84
C ARG A 158 -21.20 15.42 26.52
N PRO A 159 -22.12 14.65 25.92
CA PRO A 159 -21.96 14.18 24.55
C PRO A 159 -22.26 15.32 23.57
N GLN A 160 -21.48 15.42 22.51
CA GLN A 160 -21.61 16.38 21.41
C GLN A 160 -21.35 15.65 20.08
N GLY A 161 -22.06 16.02 19.03
CA GLY A 161 -21.89 15.45 17.70
C GLY A 161 -23.18 14.86 17.13
N ASN A 162 -23.05 14.01 16.12
CA ASN A 162 -24.16 13.38 15.41
C ASN A 162 -23.94 11.87 15.30
N ILE A 163 -25.05 11.13 15.30
CA ILE A 163 -25.09 9.69 15.08
C ILE A 163 -26.11 9.46 13.98
N ASP A 164 -25.65 9.13 12.78
CA ASP A 164 -26.50 8.80 11.66
C ASP A 164 -26.42 7.28 11.41
N LEU A 165 -27.58 6.64 11.41
CA LEU A 165 -27.70 5.20 11.13
C LEU A 165 -28.55 5.04 9.89
N THR A 166 -27.96 4.46 8.83
CA THR A 166 -28.65 4.20 7.57
C THR A 166 -28.97 2.72 7.48
N PHE A 167 -30.25 2.42 7.29
CA PHE A 167 -30.75 1.06 7.08
C PHE A 167 -31.39 0.99 5.70
N GLY A 168 -30.88 0.11 4.85
CA GLY A 168 -31.33 -0.07 3.49
C GLY A 168 -31.42 -1.53 3.10
N VAL A 169 -32.06 -1.78 1.97
CA VAL A 169 -31.96 -3.06 1.26
C VAL A 169 -31.60 -2.75 -0.17
N ASP A 170 -30.47 -3.29 -0.64
CA ASP A 170 -30.05 -3.16 -2.03
C ASP A 170 -30.31 -4.48 -2.75
N PHE A 171 -30.91 -4.39 -3.94
CA PHE A 171 -31.11 -5.52 -4.83
C PHE A 171 -30.68 -5.11 -6.24
N SER A 172 -29.71 -5.83 -6.78
CA SER A 172 -29.20 -5.65 -8.13
C SER A 172 -29.49 -6.88 -8.97
N ARG A 173 -29.98 -6.65 -10.19
CA ARG A 173 -30.20 -7.70 -11.19
C ARG A 173 -29.27 -7.49 -12.38
N VAL A 174 -28.45 -8.49 -12.67
CA VAL A 174 -27.53 -8.50 -13.82
C VAL A 174 -27.98 -9.57 -14.82
N ASP A 175 -28.44 -9.14 -15.98
CA ASP A 175 -28.87 -10.03 -17.07
C ASP A 175 -27.68 -10.53 -17.92
N ASN A 176 -26.65 -11.05 -17.24
CA ASN A 176 -25.52 -11.70 -17.90
C ASN A 176 -25.84 -13.20 -18.10
N PRO A 177 -25.90 -13.71 -19.34
CA PRO A 177 -26.22 -15.10 -19.62
C PRO A 177 -25.17 -16.09 -19.08
N ILE A 178 -23.93 -15.65 -18.83
CA ILE A 178 -22.85 -16.46 -18.24
C ILE A 178 -23.12 -16.76 -16.76
N LEU A 179 -23.87 -15.89 -16.07
CA LEU A 179 -24.26 -16.10 -14.68
C LEU A 179 -25.47 -17.03 -14.59
N THR A 180 -25.44 -17.91 -13.58
CA THR A 180 -26.59 -18.75 -13.24
C THR A 180 -27.77 -17.88 -12.78
N GLU A 181 -29.01 -18.33 -12.99
CA GLU A 181 -30.20 -17.52 -12.66
C GLU A 181 -30.24 -17.07 -11.19
N ARG A 182 -29.70 -17.87 -10.26
CA ARG A 182 -29.59 -17.52 -8.84
C ARG A 182 -28.55 -16.43 -8.57
N GLN A 183 -27.50 -16.33 -9.39
CA GLN A 183 -26.45 -15.31 -9.26
C GLN A 183 -26.80 -14.02 -10.01
N ARG A 184 -27.85 -14.02 -10.84
CA ARG A 184 -28.31 -12.82 -11.54
C ARG A 184 -29.03 -11.84 -10.64
N LEU A 185 -29.61 -12.28 -9.53
CA LEU A 185 -30.21 -11.42 -8.52
C LEU A 185 -29.35 -11.50 -7.26
N GLN A 186 -28.62 -10.42 -6.96
CA GLN A 186 -27.87 -10.27 -5.73
C GLN A 186 -28.51 -9.15 -4.91
N GLY A 187 -28.63 -9.35 -3.61
CA GLY A 187 -29.09 -8.30 -2.72
C GLY A 187 -28.80 -8.63 -1.28
N GLY A 188 -29.01 -7.67 -0.41
CA GLY A 188 -28.69 -7.78 1.00
C GLY A 188 -29.24 -6.62 1.81
N PHE A 189 -29.20 -6.80 3.12
CA PHE A 189 -29.41 -5.71 4.05
C PHE A 189 -28.16 -4.83 4.06
N ASP A 190 -28.37 -3.55 3.78
CA ASP A 190 -27.34 -2.53 3.85
C ASP A 190 -27.47 -1.78 5.18
N PHE A 191 -26.38 -1.72 5.93
CA PHE A 191 -26.32 -1.08 7.23
C PHE A 191 -25.05 -0.27 7.32
N ASP A 192 -25.22 1.05 7.39
CA ASP A 192 -24.13 2.00 7.52
C ASP A 192 -24.28 2.83 8.80
N MET A 193 -23.18 2.96 9.54
CA MET A 193 -23.11 3.72 10.79
C MET A 193 -22.13 4.87 10.62
N ASN A 194 -22.66 6.09 10.65
CA ASN A 194 -21.87 7.32 10.67
C ASN A 194 -21.99 7.96 12.06
N ILE A 195 -21.15 7.51 12.99
CA ILE A 195 -21.04 8.08 14.33
C ILE A 195 -19.92 9.11 14.28
N ASN A 196 -20.22 10.34 14.67
CA ASN A 196 -19.24 11.39 14.92
C ASN A 196 -19.56 12.03 16.27
N MET A 197 -18.93 11.54 17.33
CA MET A 197 -19.28 11.86 18.70
C MET A 197 -18.05 12.23 19.54
N ASN A 198 -18.11 13.37 20.21
CA ASN A 198 -17.20 13.79 21.26
C ASN A 198 -17.93 13.73 22.60
N VAL A 199 -17.42 12.97 23.56
CA VAL A 199 -17.97 12.87 24.91
C VAL A 199 -16.94 13.40 25.89
N THR A 200 -17.31 14.42 26.65
CA THR A 200 -16.53 14.90 27.79
C THR A 200 -17.31 14.64 29.07
N GLY A 201 -16.78 13.76 29.93
CA GLY A 201 -17.31 13.44 31.24
C GLY A 201 -16.39 13.95 32.35
N LYS A 202 -16.97 14.46 33.43
CA LYS A 202 -16.29 14.73 34.69
C LYS A 202 -17.04 14.03 35.83
N ILE A 203 -16.31 13.32 36.68
CA ILE A 203 -16.84 12.64 37.87
C ILE A 203 -16.13 13.25 39.07
N GLY A 204 -16.90 13.95 39.91
CA GLY A 204 -16.37 14.82 40.94
C GLY A 204 -15.49 15.91 40.32
N GLU A 205 -14.39 16.22 41.01
CA GLU A 205 -13.41 17.20 40.54
C GLU A 205 -12.07 16.55 40.13
N LYS A 206 -11.84 15.27 40.46
CA LYS A 206 -10.58 14.55 40.20
C LYS A 206 -10.57 13.66 38.97
N LEU A 207 -11.70 13.18 38.46
CA LEU A 207 -11.75 12.25 37.32
C LEU A 207 -12.38 12.89 36.09
N SER A 208 -11.71 12.80 34.96
CA SER A 208 -12.19 13.27 33.66
C SER A 208 -12.05 12.19 32.59
N LEU A 209 -13.08 12.08 31.76
CA LEU A 209 -13.14 11.18 30.61
C LEU A 209 -13.33 12.03 29.36
N THR A 210 -12.44 11.89 28.39
CA THR A 210 -12.59 12.50 27.07
C THR A 210 -12.55 11.39 26.04
N THR A 211 -13.63 11.23 25.28
CA THR A 211 -13.74 10.26 24.19
C THR A 211 -14.10 10.99 22.90
N ASN A 212 -13.33 10.75 21.85
CA ASN A 212 -13.67 11.15 20.49
C ASN A 212 -13.80 9.87 19.65
N TYR A 213 -14.93 9.70 18.99
CA TYR A 213 -15.23 8.53 18.18
C TYR A 213 -15.89 8.93 16.88
N ASN A 214 -15.20 8.63 15.78
CA ASN A 214 -15.63 8.86 14.42
C ASN A 214 -15.47 7.56 13.61
N THR A 215 -16.59 7.00 13.12
CA THR A 215 -16.55 5.77 12.28
C THR A 215 -15.99 6.01 10.89
N ASN A 216 -16.03 7.26 10.42
CA ASN A 216 -15.49 7.69 9.13
C ASN A 216 -14.08 8.29 9.25
N ALA A 217 -13.40 8.12 10.39
CA ALA A 217 -12.02 8.57 10.53
C ALA A 217 -11.08 7.77 9.63
N THR A 218 -10.33 8.47 8.78
CA THR A 218 -9.26 7.86 7.96
C THR A 218 -8.12 7.32 8.83
N PHE A 219 -7.90 7.91 10.01
CA PHE A 219 -6.80 7.55 10.90
C PHE A 219 -7.27 7.12 12.29
N ASN A 220 -6.64 6.07 12.81
CA ASN A 220 -6.94 5.53 14.14
C ASN A 220 -6.62 6.50 15.30
N PHE A 221 -5.84 7.57 15.08
CA PHE A 221 -5.55 8.57 16.12
C PHE A 221 -6.68 9.59 16.32
N ASP A 222 -7.63 9.70 15.40
CA ASP A 222 -8.81 10.56 15.57
C ASP A 222 -9.79 9.96 16.60
N ASN A 223 -9.76 8.63 16.72
CA ASN A 223 -10.48 7.86 17.71
C ASN A 223 -9.67 7.81 19.01
N GLN A 224 -9.99 8.71 19.93
CA GLN A 224 -9.25 8.88 21.18
C GLN A 224 -10.14 8.55 22.38
N ILE A 225 -9.59 7.84 23.34
CA ILE A 225 -10.21 7.64 24.64
C ILE A 225 -9.15 8.00 25.66
N LYS A 226 -9.40 9.00 26.50
CA LYS A 226 -8.52 9.39 27.58
C LYS A 226 -9.31 9.45 28.88
N LEU A 227 -8.93 8.60 29.82
CA LEU A 227 -9.32 8.73 31.22
C LEU A 227 -8.17 9.42 31.95
N ASP A 228 -8.46 10.46 32.71
CA ASP A 228 -7.47 11.27 33.41
C ASP A 228 -7.95 11.55 34.83
N TYR A 229 -7.26 10.96 35.80
CA TYR A 229 -7.40 11.23 37.22
C TYR A 229 -6.29 12.16 37.67
N ASN A 230 -6.63 13.26 38.32
CA ASN A 230 -5.69 14.26 38.82
C ASN A 230 -6.02 14.67 40.26
N SER A 231 -5.08 14.46 41.18
CA SER A 231 -5.22 14.85 42.58
C SER A 231 -4.60 16.22 42.92
N ASP A 232 -3.82 16.80 42.00
CA ASP A 232 -3.01 18.02 42.25
C ASP A 232 -3.86 19.22 42.70
N ASN A 233 -5.13 19.28 42.26
CA ASN A 233 -6.01 20.41 42.54
C ASN A 233 -6.67 20.37 43.93
N PHE A 234 -6.53 19.27 44.70
CA PHE A 234 -7.28 19.04 45.94
C PHE A 234 -6.41 18.62 47.13
N ASP A 235 -5.32 17.89 46.87
CA ASP A 235 -4.45 17.37 47.91
C ASP A 235 -2.99 17.49 47.49
N GLU A 236 -2.33 18.53 48.00
CA GLU A 236 -0.91 18.80 47.74
C GLU A 236 0.00 17.66 48.27
N ASP A 237 -0.46 16.92 49.29
CA ASP A 237 0.29 15.83 49.94
C ASP A 237 0.03 14.45 49.33
N ALA A 238 -0.86 14.35 48.33
CA ALA A 238 -1.14 13.08 47.66
C ALA A 238 0.12 12.49 46.98
N ILE A 239 0.41 11.21 47.24
CA ILE A 239 1.52 10.49 46.59
C ILE A 239 1.19 10.21 45.12
N ILE A 240 -0.05 9.79 44.82
CA ILE A 240 -0.52 9.56 43.46
C ILE A 240 -0.99 10.91 42.91
N LYS A 241 -0.23 11.50 41.99
CA LYS A 241 -0.59 12.77 41.37
C LYS A 241 -1.53 12.59 40.19
N LYS A 242 -1.18 11.67 39.28
CA LYS A 242 -1.97 11.43 38.06
C LYS A 242 -2.07 9.96 37.70
N ILE A 243 -3.23 9.56 37.18
CA ILE A 243 -3.45 8.27 36.51
C ILE A 243 -4.14 8.55 35.19
N GLU A 244 -3.48 8.25 34.09
CA GLU A 244 -4.05 8.36 32.74
C GLU A 244 -4.22 6.97 32.13
N ALA A 245 -5.33 6.73 31.43
CA ALA A 245 -5.57 5.49 30.70
C ALA A 245 -6.15 5.76 29.30
N GLY A 246 -5.79 4.92 28.33
CA GLY A 246 -6.12 5.10 26.92
C GLY A 246 -5.02 5.86 26.18
N ASN A 247 -5.35 6.95 25.48
CA ASN A 247 -4.39 7.77 24.75
C ASN A 247 -3.53 8.59 25.73
N VAL A 248 -2.28 8.17 25.91
CA VAL A 248 -1.30 8.78 26.82
C VAL A 248 -0.07 9.26 26.05
N SER A 249 0.68 10.18 26.66
CA SER A 249 1.95 10.67 26.12
C SER A 249 2.99 10.81 27.23
N LEU A 250 4.25 10.60 26.88
CA LEU A 250 5.39 10.78 27.78
C LEU A 250 6.44 11.68 27.11
N PRO A 251 6.20 13.00 26.98
CA PRO A 251 7.24 13.90 26.49
C PRO A 251 8.43 13.94 27.48
N LEU A 252 9.62 13.59 27.00
CA LEU A 252 10.87 13.67 27.76
C LEU A 252 11.64 14.93 27.34
N ARG A 253 12.29 15.59 28.30
CA ARG A 253 13.07 16.82 28.05
C ARG A 253 14.49 16.56 27.54
N GLY A 254 14.93 15.29 27.46
CA GLY A 254 16.28 14.93 27.06
C GLY A 254 16.41 14.72 25.55
N ASN A 255 17.53 15.13 24.97
CA ASN A 255 17.78 14.95 23.54
C ASN A 255 18.24 13.52 23.18
N LEU A 256 18.77 12.76 24.15
CA LEU A 256 19.30 11.41 23.93
C LEU A 256 18.20 10.33 23.91
N ILE A 257 17.15 10.52 24.71
CA ILE A 257 16.00 9.61 24.79
C ILE A 257 14.76 10.46 24.57
N GLN A 258 14.24 10.40 23.33
CA GLN A 258 13.00 11.05 22.99
C GLN A 258 11.83 10.22 23.50
N GLY A 259 10.87 10.90 24.13
CA GLY A 259 9.70 10.25 24.69
C GLY A 259 8.64 9.96 23.61
N ALA A 260 8.07 8.77 23.62
CA ALA A 260 7.08 8.38 22.62
C ALA A 260 5.75 9.16 22.78
N GLN A 261 5.21 9.57 21.64
CA GLN A 261 3.94 10.30 21.52
C GLN A 261 2.88 9.39 20.90
N SER A 262 1.60 9.62 21.24
CA SER A 262 0.45 8.83 20.77
C SER A 262 0.54 7.35 21.15
N LEU A 263 0.55 7.10 22.46
CA LEU A 263 0.59 5.76 23.04
C LEU A 263 -0.82 5.35 23.49
N PHE A 264 -1.17 4.08 23.39
CA PHE A 264 -2.39 3.55 24.00
C PHE A 264 -2.03 2.65 25.18
N GLY A 265 -2.35 3.08 26.40
CA GLY A 265 -1.95 2.35 27.61
C GLY A 265 -2.33 3.04 28.90
N LEU A 266 -1.60 2.71 29.96
CA LEU A 266 -1.78 3.24 31.31
C LEU A 266 -0.52 3.99 31.73
N LYS A 267 -0.69 5.19 32.25
CA LYS A 267 0.39 6.05 32.76
C LYS A 267 0.05 6.50 34.17
N THR A 268 1.03 6.46 35.06
CA THR A 268 0.89 6.89 36.46
C THR A 268 2.02 7.83 36.84
N GLU A 269 1.69 8.88 37.60
CA GLU A 269 2.66 9.83 38.14
C GLU A 269 2.57 9.81 39.66
N LEU A 270 3.69 9.47 40.30
CA LEU A 270 3.85 9.41 41.75
C LEU A 270 4.86 10.48 42.20
N GLN A 271 4.61 11.13 43.33
CA GLN A 271 5.51 12.11 43.92
C GLN A 271 5.81 11.75 45.38
N PHE A 272 7.09 11.52 45.68
CA PHE A 272 7.62 11.27 47.02
C PHE A 272 8.53 12.43 47.42
N GLY A 273 7.94 13.47 48.02
CA GLY A 273 8.65 14.72 48.29
C GLY A 273 9.13 15.39 47.00
N HIS A 274 10.45 15.41 46.79
CA HIS A 274 11.08 15.97 45.58
C HIS A 274 11.28 14.94 44.44
N LEU A 275 11.08 13.65 44.71
CA LEU A 275 11.19 12.60 43.69
C LEU A 275 9.87 12.44 42.95
N ARG A 276 9.85 12.71 41.64
CA ARG A 276 8.71 12.45 40.76
C ARG A 276 9.00 11.20 39.91
N LEU A 277 8.22 10.15 40.11
CA LEU A 277 8.29 8.90 39.36
C LEU A 277 7.11 8.82 38.39
N THR A 278 7.39 8.77 37.09
CA THR A 278 6.38 8.54 36.06
C THR A 278 6.57 7.14 35.49
N ALA A 279 5.55 6.30 35.59
CA ALA A 279 5.55 4.96 35.02
C ALA A 279 4.52 4.88 33.88
N ILE A 280 4.86 4.19 32.81
CA ILE A 280 3.99 4.00 31.65
C ILE A 280 4.07 2.56 31.16
N ALA A 281 2.92 1.96 30.87
CA ALA A 281 2.78 0.68 30.22
C ALA A 281 1.82 0.85 29.05
N SER A 282 2.33 0.79 27.82
CA SER A 282 1.54 1.16 26.64
C SER A 282 1.99 0.44 25.39
N GLN A 283 1.06 0.29 24.44
CA GLN A 283 1.36 -0.07 23.07
C GLN A 283 1.62 1.20 22.26
N GLN A 284 2.79 1.27 21.62
CA GLN A 284 3.13 2.33 20.69
C GLN A 284 2.38 2.12 19.37
N LYS A 285 1.65 3.15 18.93
CA LYS A 285 0.88 3.17 17.67
C LYS A 285 1.51 4.07 16.60
N SER A 286 2.70 4.61 16.86
CA SER A 286 3.43 5.54 15.99
C SER A 286 4.80 4.98 15.59
N GLN A 287 5.25 5.27 14.38
CA GLN A 287 6.60 5.00 13.90
C GLN A 287 7.37 6.32 13.79
N GLN A 288 8.65 6.32 14.18
CA GLN A 288 9.52 7.47 14.03
C GLN A 288 10.32 7.32 12.74
N GLU A 289 10.32 8.34 11.90
CA GLU A 289 11.16 8.45 10.73
C GLU A 289 12.08 9.67 10.87
N ASN A 290 13.28 9.57 10.29
CA ASN A 290 14.27 10.65 10.28
C ASN A 290 14.50 11.09 8.83
N ILE A 291 14.48 12.40 8.60
CA ILE A 291 14.66 13.00 7.28
C ILE A 291 15.80 14.00 7.37
N GLN A 292 16.86 13.79 6.59
CA GLN A 292 17.97 14.71 6.48
C GLN A 292 17.70 15.75 5.39
N VAL A 293 17.71 17.03 5.77
CA VAL A 293 17.48 18.15 4.86
C VAL A 293 18.68 19.08 4.91
N GLU A 294 19.31 19.32 3.76
CA GLU A 294 20.49 20.19 3.66
C GLU A 294 20.30 21.21 2.53
N GLY A 295 20.34 22.50 2.88
CA GLY A 295 20.21 23.58 1.90
C GLY A 295 18.80 23.76 1.33
N GLY A 296 17.75 23.34 2.06
CA GLY A 296 16.35 23.51 1.63
C GLY A 296 15.82 22.44 0.68
N ALA A 297 16.60 21.38 0.43
CA ALA A 297 16.14 20.20 -0.30
C ALA A 297 16.44 18.93 0.50
N GLN A 298 15.53 17.95 0.41
CA GLN A 298 15.71 16.63 0.99
C GLN A 298 16.76 15.87 0.20
N ILE A 299 17.79 15.36 0.88
CA ILE A 299 18.72 14.39 0.30
C ILE A 299 18.05 13.02 0.37
N GLN A 300 17.96 12.34 -0.77
CA GLN A 300 17.46 10.97 -0.86
C GLN A 300 18.57 10.08 -1.39
N GLU A 301 18.88 9.03 -0.64
CA GLU A 301 19.78 7.97 -1.08
C GLU A 301 19.03 7.01 -1.99
N PHE A 302 19.72 6.49 -3.00
CA PHE A 302 19.21 5.42 -3.85
C PHE A 302 20.26 4.33 -3.99
N GLU A 303 19.77 3.11 -4.14
CA GLU A 303 20.56 1.93 -4.44
C GLU A 303 19.83 1.11 -5.49
N VAL A 304 20.55 0.75 -6.56
CA VAL A 304 20.03 -0.04 -7.68
C VAL A 304 21.08 -1.09 -8.03
N ARG A 305 20.69 -2.35 -8.17
CA ARG A 305 21.60 -3.44 -8.56
C ARG A 305 21.76 -3.50 -10.07
N ALA A 306 22.81 -4.17 -10.54
CA ALA A 306 23.06 -4.32 -11.98
C ALA A 306 21.94 -5.07 -12.74
N ASP A 307 21.22 -5.99 -12.08
CA ASP A 307 20.09 -6.68 -12.68
C ASP A 307 18.81 -5.82 -12.74
N GLU A 308 18.75 -4.70 -12.02
CA GLU A 308 17.58 -3.81 -11.96
C GLU A 308 17.60 -2.72 -13.06
N TYR A 309 18.07 -3.08 -14.26
CA TYR A 309 17.98 -2.18 -15.42
C TYR A 309 16.51 -1.98 -15.84
N ASP A 310 16.20 -0.85 -16.49
CA ASP A 310 14.83 -0.50 -16.92
C ASP A 310 14.42 -1.31 -18.16
N GLU A 311 14.03 -2.57 -17.93
CA GLU A 311 13.68 -3.56 -18.94
C GLU A 311 12.50 -3.11 -19.83
N ASN A 312 12.53 -3.50 -21.12
CA ASN A 312 11.42 -3.29 -22.06
C ASN A 312 11.04 -1.82 -22.33
N ARG A 313 11.93 -0.87 -22.06
CA ARG A 313 11.66 0.55 -22.31
C ARG A 313 12.56 1.22 -23.32
N HIS A 314 13.81 0.81 -23.39
CA HIS A 314 14.85 1.50 -24.13
C HIS A 314 15.31 0.64 -25.31
N PHE A 315 15.15 1.16 -26.53
CA PHE A 315 15.46 0.40 -27.75
C PHE A 315 16.25 1.25 -28.75
N LEU A 316 17.37 0.72 -29.22
CA LEU A 316 18.10 1.28 -30.35
C LEU A 316 17.31 1.03 -31.64
N LEU A 317 17.31 2.01 -32.54
CA LEU A 317 16.53 1.92 -33.77
C LEU A 317 17.11 0.93 -34.78
N THR A 318 18.44 0.76 -34.82
CA THR A 318 19.14 -0.12 -35.76
C THR A 318 20.43 -0.67 -35.15
N PHE A 319 21.01 -1.70 -35.77
CA PHE A 319 22.35 -2.17 -35.38
C PHE A 319 23.43 -1.15 -35.70
N TYR A 320 23.23 -0.28 -36.69
CA TYR A 320 24.12 0.88 -36.90
C TYR A 320 24.15 1.80 -35.68
N ASN A 321 23.00 2.09 -35.07
CA ASN A 321 22.93 2.92 -33.87
C ASN A 321 23.62 2.23 -32.68
N ARG A 322 23.41 0.92 -32.51
CA ARG A 322 24.08 0.10 -31.50
C ARG A 322 25.60 0.17 -31.64
N ASP A 323 26.11 -0.19 -32.80
CA ASP A 323 27.53 -0.27 -33.10
C ASP A 323 28.27 1.06 -32.92
N ASN A 324 27.56 2.18 -33.09
CA ASN A 324 28.13 3.51 -32.97
C ASN A 324 27.87 4.17 -31.61
N PHE A 325 27.06 3.56 -30.73
CA PHE A 325 26.62 4.17 -29.49
C PHE A 325 27.81 4.59 -28.61
N GLU A 326 28.66 3.63 -28.23
CA GLU A 326 29.79 3.88 -27.32
C GLU A 326 30.82 4.82 -27.95
N ARG A 327 31.06 4.65 -29.26
CA ARG A 327 31.99 5.48 -30.04
C ARG A 327 31.56 6.94 -30.07
N SER A 328 30.25 7.18 -30.23
CA SER A 328 29.65 8.51 -30.24
C SER A 328 29.79 9.22 -28.89
N LEU A 329 29.97 8.47 -27.81
CA LEU A 329 30.02 8.96 -26.43
C LEU A 329 31.43 8.96 -25.81
N ARG A 330 32.47 8.67 -26.59
CA ARG A 330 33.87 8.68 -26.10
C ARG A 330 34.33 10.03 -25.56
N ASN A 331 33.88 11.14 -26.16
CA ASN A 331 34.30 12.49 -25.80
C ASN A 331 33.09 13.29 -25.29
N LEU A 332 32.59 12.93 -24.11
CA LEU A 332 31.58 13.73 -23.42
C LEU A 332 32.08 15.19 -23.27
N PRO A 333 31.17 16.19 -23.22
CA PRO A 333 29.72 16.09 -23.36
C PRO A 333 29.24 16.06 -24.83
N GLN A 334 30.14 16.10 -25.82
CA GLN A 334 29.75 16.18 -27.24
C GLN A 334 29.47 14.79 -27.83
N VAL A 335 28.30 14.65 -28.45
CA VAL A 335 27.92 13.41 -29.17
C VAL A 335 28.52 13.44 -30.57
N ASN A 336 29.52 12.60 -30.81
CA ASN A 336 30.25 12.50 -32.08
C ASN A 336 29.54 11.59 -33.08
N ASN A 337 28.36 12.01 -33.56
CA ASN A 337 27.61 11.29 -34.59
C ASN A 337 26.96 12.25 -35.60
N LEU A 338 27.03 11.89 -36.89
CA LEU A 338 26.40 12.63 -37.98
C LEU A 338 24.97 12.17 -38.28
N PHE A 339 24.56 11.03 -37.71
CA PHE A 339 23.19 10.55 -37.76
C PHE A 339 22.28 11.51 -36.99
N LYS A 340 21.18 11.98 -37.60
CA LYS A 340 20.19 12.83 -36.93
C LYS A 340 18.77 12.50 -37.38
N ILE A 341 17.95 11.97 -36.49
CA ILE A 341 16.53 11.69 -36.75
C ILE A 341 15.79 12.99 -37.07
N LYS A 342 14.99 12.96 -38.14
CA LYS A 342 14.12 14.07 -38.59
C LYS A 342 12.65 13.77 -38.36
N LYS A 343 12.23 12.53 -38.59
CA LYS A 343 10.88 12.05 -38.34
C LYS A 343 10.95 10.66 -37.74
N LEU A 344 10.05 10.38 -36.81
CA LEU A 344 9.95 9.11 -36.13
C LEU A 344 8.48 8.82 -35.83
N GLU A 345 8.04 7.62 -36.19
CA GLU A 345 6.76 7.06 -35.79
C GLU A 345 7.03 5.76 -35.05
N VAL A 346 6.50 5.67 -33.83
CA VAL A 346 6.62 4.48 -32.98
C VAL A 346 5.24 3.87 -32.85
N TRP A 347 5.17 2.55 -32.99
CA TRP A 347 3.95 1.77 -33.03
C TRP A 347 4.02 0.68 -31.97
N ILE A 348 2.93 0.49 -31.23
CA ILE A 348 2.78 -0.56 -30.22
C ILE A 348 1.50 -1.35 -30.47
N THR A 349 1.48 -2.64 -30.14
CA THR A 349 0.26 -3.47 -30.18
C THR A 349 -0.94 -2.75 -29.55
N ASN A 350 -2.08 -2.74 -30.24
CA ASN A 350 -3.32 -2.21 -29.73
C ASN A 350 -4.09 -3.27 -28.93
N ASP A 351 -3.84 -3.35 -27.63
CA ASP A 351 -4.52 -4.25 -26.68
C ASP A 351 -5.81 -3.64 -26.09
N ARG A 352 -5.92 -2.31 -26.12
CA ARG A 352 -7.03 -1.54 -25.53
C ARG A 352 -8.19 -1.27 -26.47
N ASN A 353 -8.22 -1.92 -27.64
CA ASN A 353 -9.20 -1.66 -28.70
C ASN A 353 -9.38 -0.17 -28.99
N GLU A 354 -8.27 0.59 -29.02
CA GLU A 354 -8.31 1.98 -29.46
C GLU A 354 -8.83 2.04 -30.90
N VAL A 355 -9.50 3.13 -31.26
CA VAL A 355 -10.13 3.32 -32.59
C VAL A 355 -9.43 4.39 -33.43
N THR A 356 -8.53 5.17 -32.83
CA THR A 356 -7.83 6.29 -33.48
C THR A 356 -6.39 5.92 -33.81
N ASP A 357 -5.91 6.29 -35.00
CA ASP A 357 -4.53 6.04 -35.46
C ASP A 357 -4.08 4.58 -35.31
N VAL A 358 -5.02 3.66 -35.53
CA VAL A 358 -4.78 2.22 -35.54
C VAL A 358 -4.55 1.75 -36.97
N ARG A 359 -3.54 0.91 -37.14
CA ARG A 359 -3.15 0.34 -38.43
C ARG A 359 -2.73 -1.10 -38.24
N ASP A 360 -2.96 -1.88 -39.29
CA ASP A 360 -2.36 -3.18 -39.43
C ASP A 360 -0.95 -3.01 -40.00
N VAL A 361 0.05 -3.55 -39.31
CA VAL A 361 1.45 -3.45 -39.72
C VAL A 361 2.11 -4.83 -39.77
N VAL A 362 3.11 -4.92 -40.64
CA VAL A 362 4.06 -6.03 -40.62
C VAL A 362 5.41 -5.46 -40.17
N ALA A 363 5.75 -5.78 -38.93
CA ALA A 363 7.02 -5.41 -38.32
C ALA A 363 8.09 -6.42 -38.76
N LEU A 364 9.14 -5.96 -39.41
CA LEU A 364 10.21 -6.78 -39.97
C LEU A 364 11.50 -6.56 -39.16
N ALA A 365 12.16 -7.64 -38.72
CA ALA A 365 13.42 -7.56 -37.96
C ALA A 365 14.54 -6.93 -38.79
N ASP A 366 14.74 -7.48 -39.99
CA ASP A 366 15.86 -7.16 -40.87
C ASP A 366 15.61 -5.94 -41.76
N LEU A 367 14.50 -5.23 -41.58
CA LEU A 367 14.21 -4.05 -42.39
C LEU A 367 15.26 -2.96 -42.14
N GLY A 368 15.89 -2.53 -43.24
CA GLY A 368 16.89 -1.48 -43.23
C GLY A 368 18.26 -1.87 -42.71
N GLU A 369 18.50 -3.15 -42.39
CA GLU A 369 19.78 -3.60 -41.82
C GLU A 369 20.77 -4.05 -42.92
N PRO A 370 21.98 -3.45 -42.99
CA PRO A 370 22.96 -3.78 -44.02
C PRO A 370 23.88 -4.96 -43.67
N LEU A 371 24.07 -5.29 -42.38
CA LEU A 371 25.10 -6.24 -41.93
C LEU A 371 24.54 -7.31 -40.99
N GLN A 372 24.03 -6.87 -39.83
CA GLN A 372 23.52 -7.78 -38.81
C GLN A 372 22.08 -8.17 -39.17
N LEU A 373 21.90 -9.41 -39.62
CA LEU A 373 20.62 -9.96 -40.05
C LEU A 373 20.19 -11.10 -39.14
N VAL A 374 18.90 -11.17 -38.81
CA VAL A 374 18.25 -12.30 -38.12
C VAL A 374 18.15 -13.50 -39.07
N SER A 375 17.91 -13.28 -40.36
CA SER A 375 17.80 -14.32 -41.38
C SER A 375 18.81 -14.15 -42.53
N PRO A 376 20.13 -14.31 -42.27
CA PRO A 376 21.19 -14.11 -43.26
C PRO A 376 21.14 -15.12 -44.42
N ASP A 377 20.48 -16.26 -44.23
CA ASP A 377 20.25 -17.30 -45.23
C ASP A 377 19.04 -17.02 -46.15
N LYS A 378 18.21 -16.01 -45.83
CA LYS A 378 17.02 -15.61 -46.61
C LYS A 378 17.14 -14.22 -47.23
N ILE A 379 17.88 -13.34 -46.56
CA ILE A 379 18.01 -11.93 -46.89
C ILE A 379 19.47 -11.65 -47.19
N SER A 380 19.72 -10.93 -48.28
CA SER A 380 21.07 -10.58 -48.72
C SER A 380 21.29 -9.07 -48.63
N PRO A 381 22.43 -8.61 -48.07
CA PRO A 381 22.84 -7.23 -48.17
C PRO A 381 22.89 -6.78 -49.63
N ASN A 382 22.51 -5.54 -49.91
CA ASN A 382 22.56 -5.02 -51.27
C ASN A 382 24.01 -4.74 -51.67
N PRO A 383 24.60 -5.45 -52.65
CA PRO A 383 26.01 -5.28 -53.01
C PRO A 383 26.30 -3.91 -53.65
N THR A 384 25.26 -3.24 -54.18
CA THR A 384 25.37 -1.90 -54.77
C THR A 384 25.20 -0.77 -53.76
N TRP A 385 24.88 -1.10 -52.50
CA TRP A 385 24.74 -0.12 -51.44
C TRP A 385 26.12 0.41 -51.02
N ASN A 386 26.44 1.63 -51.49
CA ASN A 386 27.72 2.29 -51.25
C ASN A 386 27.64 3.44 -50.24
N ARG A 387 26.50 3.60 -49.55
CA ARG A 387 26.30 4.65 -48.55
C ARG A 387 26.89 4.18 -47.23
N ARG A 388 28.01 4.80 -46.84
CA ARG A 388 28.81 4.39 -45.70
C ARG A 388 29.07 5.56 -44.76
N ASP A 389 29.26 5.23 -43.49
CA ASP A 389 29.72 6.15 -42.46
C ASP A 389 31.11 6.68 -42.83
N LEU A 390 31.29 8.00 -42.71
CA LEU A 390 32.52 8.70 -43.07
C LEU A 390 33.71 8.33 -42.18
N ILE A 391 33.46 7.77 -40.99
CA ILE A 391 34.50 7.53 -40.00
C ILE A 391 34.97 6.06 -40.06
N ASP A 392 34.06 5.09 -39.92
CA ASP A 392 34.42 3.66 -39.85
C ASP A 392 34.08 2.87 -41.13
N ASN A 393 33.58 3.56 -42.17
CA ASN A 393 33.21 2.97 -43.46
C ASN A 393 32.16 1.85 -43.34
N LYS A 394 31.38 1.82 -42.25
CA LYS A 394 30.24 0.91 -42.06
C LYS A 394 29.06 1.34 -42.93
N PRO A 395 28.32 0.42 -43.55
CA PRO A 395 27.14 0.76 -44.35
C PRO A 395 26.04 1.39 -43.49
N LEU A 396 25.36 2.40 -44.03
CA LEU A 396 24.26 3.10 -43.37
C LEU A 396 22.94 2.34 -43.50
N PRO A 397 22.04 2.41 -42.50
CA PRO A 397 20.75 1.74 -42.56
C PRO A 397 19.77 2.47 -43.48
N ASP A 398 19.11 1.75 -44.38
CA ASP A 398 18.10 2.30 -45.29
C ASP A 398 17.25 1.17 -45.86
N ASN A 399 16.02 1.43 -46.27
CA ASN A 399 15.18 0.43 -46.93
C ASN A 399 15.86 -0.25 -48.13
N ALA A 400 16.82 0.40 -48.81
CA ALA A 400 17.61 -0.16 -49.91
C ALA A 400 18.92 -0.84 -49.48
N ALA A 401 19.23 -0.91 -48.18
CA ALA A 401 20.46 -1.47 -47.64
C ALA A 401 20.55 -3.01 -47.82
N ASN A 402 19.40 -3.67 -47.89
CA ASN A 402 19.28 -5.10 -48.21
C ASN A 402 18.18 -5.34 -49.26
N ASP A 403 18.07 -6.59 -49.71
CA ASP A 403 17.12 -6.97 -50.76
C ASP A 403 15.67 -7.13 -50.26
N LEU A 404 15.44 -7.27 -48.94
CA LEU A 404 14.14 -7.63 -48.35
C LEU A 404 13.03 -6.68 -48.80
N TYR A 405 13.18 -5.37 -48.57
CA TYR A 405 12.14 -4.39 -48.88
C TYR A 405 11.84 -4.33 -50.37
N SER A 406 12.87 -4.34 -51.23
CA SER A 406 12.70 -4.31 -52.68
C SER A 406 11.99 -5.56 -53.22
N ARG A 407 12.31 -6.74 -52.67
CA ARG A 407 11.65 -8.01 -53.03
C ARG A 407 10.19 -8.06 -52.60
N ILE A 408 9.88 -7.50 -51.42
CA ILE A 408 8.49 -7.36 -50.95
C ILE A 408 7.72 -6.46 -51.93
N LEU A 409 8.25 -5.27 -52.25
CA LEU A 409 7.59 -4.34 -53.16
C LEU A 409 7.42 -4.90 -54.59
N ALA A 410 8.32 -5.77 -55.05
CA ALA A 410 8.21 -6.43 -56.35
C ALA A 410 6.95 -7.33 -56.47
N LYS A 411 6.28 -7.66 -55.37
CA LYS A 411 5.02 -8.42 -55.35
C LYS A 411 3.77 -7.58 -55.62
N GLY A 412 3.90 -6.26 -55.71
CA GLY A 412 2.79 -5.37 -56.02
C GLY A 412 1.79 -5.21 -54.88
N GLU A 413 0.49 -5.09 -55.20
CA GLU A 413 -0.56 -4.84 -54.20
C GLU A 413 -0.92 -6.07 -53.35
N GLU A 414 -0.49 -7.28 -53.72
CA GLU A 414 -0.81 -8.50 -52.95
C GLU A 414 -0.21 -8.46 -51.53
N VAL A 415 0.97 -7.88 -51.37
CA VAL A 415 1.63 -7.71 -50.06
C VAL A 415 1.09 -6.53 -49.26
N ARG A 416 0.10 -5.80 -49.80
CA ARG A 416 -0.60 -4.73 -49.06
C ARG A 416 -1.82 -5.23 -48.31
N ASP A 417 -2.32 -6.41 -48.66
CA ASP A 417 -3.33 -7.14 -47.90
C ASP A 417 -2.65 -7.96 -46.80
N ILE A 418 -3.13 -7.84 -45.56
CA ILE A 418 -2.49 -8.43 -44.38
C ILE A 418 -2.39 -9.95 -44.43
N ASP A 419 -3.41 -10.65 -44.91
CA ASP A 419 -3.41 -12.12 -44.90
C ASP A 419 -2.55 -12.67 -46.04
N LYS A 420 -2.54 -11.99 -47.19
CA LYS A 420 -1.66 -12.33 -48.31
C LYS A 420 -0.21 -11.97 -48.04
N ALA A 421 0.07 -10.87 -47.33
CA ALA A 421 1.41 -10.48 -46.94
C ALA A 421 2.08 -11.58 -46.09
N VAL A 422 1.37 -12.11 -45.08
CA VAL A 422 1.88 -13.21 -44.25
C VAL A 422 2.13 -14.47 -45.07
N ALA A 423 1.17 -14.87 -45.91
CA ALA A 423 1.33 -16.04 -46.77
C ALA A 423 2.55 -15.92 -47.70
N THR A 424 2.79 -14.72 -48.24
CA THR A 424 3.95 -14.43 -49.10
C THR A 424 5.25 -14.51 -48.32
N LEU A 425 5.34 -13.87 -47.15
CA LEU A 425 6.55 -13.87 -46.31
C LEU A 425 6.92 -15.28 -45.82
N GLN A 426 5.94 -16.08 -45.45
CA GLN A 426 6.18 -17.46 -45.00
C GLN A 426 6.48 -18.41 -46.17
N GLY A 427 5.66 -18.36 -47.23
CA GLY A 427 5.75 -19.32 -48.33
C GLY A 427 6.91 -19.05 -49.28
N GLU A 428 7.11 -17.78 -49.66
CA GLU A 428 8.10 -17.42 -50.69
C GLU A 428 9.43 -16.96 -50.11
N PHE A 429 9.40 -16.21 -49.01
CA PHE A 429 10.62 -15.72 -48.35
C PHE A 429 11.14 -16.71 -47.30
N GLY A 430 10.31 -17.67 -46.86
CA GLY A 430 10.68 -18.64 -45.84
C GLY A 430 10.90 -18.01 -44.46
N LEU A 431 10.30 -16.84 -44.20
CA LEU A 431 10.42 -16.12 -42.94
C LEU A 431 9.46 -16.69 -41.90
N GLN A 432 9.89 -16.67 -40.64
CA GLN A 432 9.12 -17.16 -39.50
C GLN A 432 8.47 -16.01 -38.76
N GLN A 433 7.17 -16.15 -38.47
CA GLN A 433 6.48 -15.22 -37.57
C GLN A 433 7.08 -15.31 -36.15
N SER A 434 7.06 -14.18 -35.43
CA SER A 434 7.63 -14.00 -34.08
C SER A 434 9.16 -14.00 -34.01
N ARG A 435 9.85 -14.41 -35.08
CA ARG A 435 11.31 -14.34 -35.22
C ARG A 435 11.73 -13.25 -36.20
N ASP A 436 11.31 -13.39 -37.46
CA ASP A 436 11.76 -12.55 -38.57
C ASP A 436 10.78 -11.41 -38.84
N PHE A 437 9.49 -11.65 -38.58
CA PHE A 437 8.45 -10.64 -38.69
C PHE A 437 7.30 -10.86 -37.70
N GLU A 438 6.52 -9.82 -37.45
CA GLU A 438 5.25 -9.91 -36.74
C GLU A 438 4.12 -9.21 -37.50
N LYS A 439 2.96 -9.88 -37.54
CA LYS A 439 1.70 -9.32 -38.02
C LYS A 439 0.91 -8.87 -36.80
N VAL A 440 0.65 -7.58 -36.68
CA VAL A 440 -0.03 -7.04 -35.50
C VAL A 440 -0.81 -5.78 -35.84
N SER A 441 -1.97 -5.62 -35.21
CA SER A 441 -2.71 -4.36 -35.22
C SER A 441 -2.11 -3.45 -34.15
N VAL A 442 -1.62 -2.28 -34.56
CA VAL A 442 -0.86 -1.36 -33.72
C VAL A 442 -1.54 -0.01 -33.66
N ARG A 443 -1.33 0.68 -32.56
CA ARG A 443 -1.63 2.10 -32.42
C ARG A 443 -0.34 2.92 -32.50
N LYS A 444 -0.44 4.12 -33.07
CA LYS A 444 0.66 5.08 -33.06
C LYS A 444 0.84 5.64 -31.65
N LEU A 445 2.07 5.60 -31.12
CA LEU A 445 2.38 6.27 -29.87
C LEU A 445 2.40 7.79 -30.08
N ARG A 446 1.81 8.53 -29.14
CA ARG A 446 1.86 9.99 -29.11
C ARG A 446 3.25 10.44 -28.67
N GLU A 447 3.64 11.66 -29.06
CA GLU A 447 4.94 12.24 -28.67
C GLU A 447 5.13 12.35 -27.15
N SER A 448 4.06 12.35 -26.36
CA SER A 448 4.14 12.32 -24.88
C SER A 448 4.42 10.92 -24.31
N GLU A 449 4.14 9.86 -25.08
CA GLU A 449 4.26 8.47 -24.64
C GLU A 449 5.66 7.89 -24.84
N TYR A 450 6.53 8.58 -25.56
CA TYR A 450 7.92 8.18 -25.74
C TYR A 450 8.85 9.40 -25.83
N THR A 451 10.13 9.17 -25.63
CA THR A 451 11.21 10.13 -25.90
C THR A 451 12.23 9.44 -26.78
N PHE A 452 13.08 10.21 -27.47
CA PHE A 452 14.13 9.64 -28.31
C PHE A 452 15.36 10.55 -28.33
N HIS A 453 16.52 9.95 -28.54
CA HIS A 453 17.75 10.72 -28.72
C HIS A 453 18.07 10.85 -30.22
N PRO A 454 18.03 12.07 -30.80
CA PRO A 454 18.10 12.26 -32.25
C PRO A 454 19.43 11.80 -32.86
N GLN A 455 20.55 11.93 -32.14
CA GLN A 455 21.88 11.55 -32.64
C GLN A 455 22.29 10.11 -32.35
N LEU A 456 22.06 9.62 -31.13
CA LEU A 456 22.37 8.23 -30.76
C LEU A 456 21.41 7.22 -31.41
N GLY A 457 20.15 7.64 -31.67
CA GLY A 457 19.17 6.83 -32.38
C GLY A 457 18.61 5.69 -31.55
N PHE A 458 18.12 6.01 -30.35
CA PHE A 458 17.32 5.12 -29.53
C PHE A 458 16.02 5.81 -29.10
N ILE A 459 15.02 5.00 -28.77
CA ILE A 459 13.74 5.41 -28.20
C ILE A 459 13.65 4.94 -26.76
N SER A 460 12.92 5.70 -25.95
CA SER A 460 12.61 5.40 -24.55
C SER A 460 11.12 5.56 -24.35
N VAL A 461 10.42 4.45 -24.15
CA VAL A 461 8.97 4.43 -24.01
C VAL A 461 8.59 4.76 -22.55
N ASN A 462 7.65 5.68 -22.37
CA ASN A 462 7.20 6.11 -21.04
C ASN A 462 6.13 5.18 -20.45
N ILE A 463 5.44 4.42 -21.31
CA ILE A 463 4.54 3.35 -20.90
C ILE A 463 5.31 2.05 -20.65
N ASN A 464 4.76 1.17 -19.82
CA ASN A 464 5.30 -0.18 -19.65
C ASN A 464 4.91 -1.03 -20.86
N VAL A 465 5.89 -1.47 -21.65
CA VAL A 465 5.65 -2.36 -22.79
C VAL A 465 5.57 -3.79 -22.26
N GLN A 466 4.44 -4.45 -22.43
CA GLN A 466 4.26 -5.80 -21.91
C GLN A 466 5.14 -6.81 -22.67
N PRO A 467 5.53 -7.93 -22.03
CA PRO A 467 6.39 -8.94 -22.65
C PRO A 467 5.83 -9.51 -23.96
N ASP A 468 4.51 -9.56 -24.12
CA ASP A 468 3.80 -10.05 -25.31
C ASP A 468 3.50 -8.97 -26.37
N GLN A 469 3.75 -7.70 -26.06
CA GLN A 469 3.52 -6.60 -27.00
C GLN A 469 4.67 -6.44 -28.01
N VAL A 470 4.30 -6.11 -29.24
CA VAL A 470 5.24 -5.76 -30.32
C VAL A 470 5.51 -4.26 -30.26
N LEU A 471 6.78 -3.89 -30.40
CA LEU A 471 7.20 -2.50 -30.57
C LEU A 471 7.90 -2.38 -31.93
N ALA A 472 7.46 -1.41 -32.73
CA ALA A 472 8.01 -1.15 -34.04
C ALA A 472 8.19 0.34 -34.30
N ALA A 473 9.08 0.67 -35.23
CA ALA A 473 9.36 2.04 -35.61
C ALA A 473 9.52 2.21 -37.13
N ALA A 474 9.13 3.38 -37.62
CA ALA A 474 9.48 3.88 -38.94
C ALA A 474 10.07 5.28 -38.79
N PHE A 475 11.19 5.56 -39.46
CA PHE A 475 11.89 6.83 -39.27
C PHE A 475 12.64 7.30 -40.51
N GLU A 476 12.82 8.62 -40.57
CA GLU A 476 13.68 9.31 -41.52
C GLU A 476 14.80 9.99 -40.73
N TYR A 477 16.04 9.83 -41.19
CA TYR A 477 17.19 10.49 -40.60
C TYR A 477 18.03 11.19 -41.67
N GLU A 478 18.68 12.27 -41.26
CA GLU A 478 19.68 12.95 -42.06
C GLU A 478 21.06 12.42 -41.65
N TYR A 479 21.90 12.14 -42.64
CA TYR A 479 23.31 11.87 -42.46
C TYR A 479 24.10 12.62 -43.53
N ASN A 480 24.97 13.53 -43.09
CA ASN A 480 25.80 14.37 -43.96
C ASN A 480 24.99 15.03 -45.10
N GLY A 481 23.87 15.67 -44.77
CA GLY A 481 22.98 16.36 -45.72
C GLY A 481 22.10 15.46 -46.59
N ASN A 482 22.22 14.13 -46.52
CA ASN A 482 21.37 13.20 -47.24
C ASN A 482 20.30 12.60 -46.33
N ILE A 483 19.09 12.42 -46.85
CA ILE A 483 17.97 11.80 -46.11
C ILE A 483 17.93 10.31 -46.44
N TYR A 484 17.83 9.50 -45.39
CA TYR A 484 17.68 8.06 -45.43
C TYR A 484 16.41 7.65 -44.70
N ARG A 485 15.82 6.52 -45.09
CA ARG A 485 14.53 6.07 -44.56
C ARG A 485 14.53 4.58 -44.25
N VAL A 486 14.01 4.25 -43.06
CA VAL A 486 13.80 2.88 -42.62
C VAL A 486 12.33 2.70 -42.23
N GLY A 487 11.65 1.75 -42.86
CA GLY A 487 10.20 1.57 -42.74
C GLY A 487 9.38 2.48 -43.62
N GLU A 488 8.06 2.32 -43.51
CA GLU A 488 7.05 3.15 -44.14
C GLU A 488 6.33 3.99 -43.09
N MET A 489 6.22 5.30 -43.32
CA MET A 489 5.46 6.20 -42.47
C MET A 489 3.98 6.21 -42.85
N SER A 490 3.12 6.49 -41.87
CA SER A 490 1.67 6.62 -42.06
C SER A 490 1.27 7.80 -42.93
N ILE A 491 2.09 8.87 -42.95
CA ILE A 491 1.88 10.09 -43.74
C ILE A 491 3.00 10.14 -44.79
N ASN A 492 2.64 10.33 -46.07
CA ASN A 492 3.53 10.42 -47.25
C ASN A 492 3.90 9.12 -47.99
N ASN A 493 3.03 8.09 -47.99
CA ASN A 493 3.19 7.03 -48.98
C ASN A 493 2.41 7.43 -50.25
N GLY A 494 3.09 7.71 -51.36
CA GLY A 494 2.47 8.02 -52.66
C GLY A 494 1.61 6.88 -53.24
N THR A 495 1.55 5.76 -52.53
CA THR A 495 0.79 4.53 -52.81
C THR A 495 -0.39 4.31 -51.85
N VAL A 496 -0.53 5.11 -50.78
CA VAL A 496 -1.71 5.10 -49.92
C VAL A 496 -2.65 6.14 -50.49
N SER A 497 -3.55 5.67 -51.37
CA SER A 497 -4.64 6.47 -51.88
C SER A 497 -5.41 7.08 -50.71
N THR A 498 -5.52 8.40 -50.67
CA THR A 498 -6.48 9.13 -49.84
C THR A 498 -7.91 8.99 -50.35
N ASP A 499 -8.15 8.09 -51.31
CA ASP A 499 -9.48 7.78 -51.80
C ASP A 499 -10.21 6.85 -50.82
N THR A 500 -11.17 7.44 -50.12
CA THR A 500 -12.14 6.80 -49.23
C THR A 500 -13.03 5.73 -49.88
N MET A 501 -12.80 5.40 -51.16
CA MET A 501 -13.55 4.38 -51.92
C MET A 501 -12.85 3.01 -51.98
N ASP A 502 -11.54 2.91 -51.70
CA ASP A 502 -10.80 1.64 -51.66
C ASP A 502 -10.68 1.11 -50.21
N LEU A 503 -11.68 0.32 -49.81
CA LEU A 503 -11.87 -0.23 -48.45
C LEU A 503 -10.85 -1.31 -48.02
N THR A 504 -9.71 -1.48 -48.69
CA THR A 504 -8.70 -2.46 -48.27
C THR A 504 -7.66 -1.80 -47.36
N PRO A 505 -7.53 -2.22 -46.08
CA PRO A 505 -6.49 -1.71 -45.20
C PRO A 505 -5.12 -2.07 -45.77
N LYS A 506 -4.39 -1.08 -46.29
CA LYS A 506 -3.02 -1.30 -46.75
C LYS A 506 -2.08 -1.44 -45.55
N VAL A 507 -1.39 -2.57 -45.47
CA VAL A 507 -0.37 -2.85 -44.46
C VAL A 507 0.85 -1.97 -44.68
N LEU A 508 1.40 -1.46 -43.56
CA LEU A 508 2.70 -0.77 -43.54
C LEU A 508 3.81 -1.74 -43.12
N PHE A 509 4.93 -1.66 -43.83
CA PHE A 509 6.15 -2.36 -43.46
C PHE A 509 7.03 -1.47 -42.58
N VAL A 510 7.23 -1.89 -41.33
CA VAL A 510 7.95 -1.12 -40.31
C VAL A 510 9.07 -1.94 -39.71
N LYS A 511 10.05 -1.29 -39.07
CA LYS A 511 11.14 -2.01 -38.43
C LYS A 511 10.70 -2.51 -37.05
N MET A 512 10.92 -3.78 -36.79
CA MET A 512 10.64 -4.39 -35.49
C MET A 512 11.77 -4.08 -34.50
N LEU A 513 11.41 -3.59 -33.31
CA LEU A 513 12.33 -3.35 -32.19
C LEU A 513 12.15 -4.41 -31.08
N LYS A 514 10.91 -4.88 -30.89
CA LYS A 514 10.56 -5.96 -29.96
C LYS A 514 9.47 -6.83 -30.57
N SER A 515 9.64 -8.15 -30.49
CA SER A 515 8.66 -9.16 -30.91
C SER A 515 7.70 -9.53 -29.76
N THR A 516 6.64 -10.28 -30.06
CA THR A 516 5.73 -10.89 -29.07
C THR A 516 6.45 -11.91 -28.17
N THR A 517 7.53 -12.50 -28.69
CA THR A 517 8.38 -13.44 -27.94
C THR A 517 9.80 -12.90 -27.89
N GLN A 518 10.35 -12.80 -26.68
CA GLN A 518 11.71 -12.34 -26.47
C GLN A 518 12.67 -13.50 -26.57
N ARG A 519 13.23 -13.63 -27.76
CA ARG A 519 14.23 -14.62 -28.10
C ARG A 519 15.61 -14.01 -27.93
N THR A 520 16.43 -14.61 -27.07
CA THR A 520 17.81 -14.15 -26.84
C THR A 520 18.79 -14.69 -27.89
N ASP A 521 18.36 -15.68 -28.69
CA ASP A 521 19.15 -16.30 -29.75
C ASP A 521 19.10 -15.52 -31.08
N VAL A 522 18.38 -14.40 -31.13
CA VAL A 522 18.26 -13.55 -32.32
C VAL A 522 18.86 -12.16 -32.09
N PRO A 523 19.49 -11.55 -33.12
CA PRO A 523 20.08 -10.23 -33.00
C PRO A 523 19.14 -9.13 -32.49
N THR A 524 17.84 -9.21 -32.75
CA THR A 524 16.86 -8.21 -32.27
C THR A 524 16.85 -8.04 -30.75
N TRP A 525 17.28 -9.05 -29.99
CA TRP A 525 17.50 -8.94 -28.54
C TRP A 525 18.51 -7.85 -28.16
N ASP A 526 19.51 -7.64 -29.00
CA ASP A 526 20.60 -6.71 -28.78
C ASP A 526 20.23 -5.25 -29.07
N LEU A 527 19.04 -5.01 -29.65
CA LEU A 527 18.49 -3.66 -29.82
C LEU A 527 17.89 -3.14 -28.51
N MET A 528 17.51 -4.01 -27.58
CA MET A 528 17.08 -3.59 -26.24
C MET A 528 18.29 -3.13 -25.44
N MET A 529 18.25 -1.89 -24.97
CA MET A 529 19.29 -1.29 -24.14
C MET A 529 19.15 -1.80 -22.69
N LYS A 530 20.27 -2.30 -22.14
CA LYS A 530 20.36 -2.87 -20.79
C LYS A 530 21.34 -2.08 -19.91
N ASN A 531 21.50 -0.80 -20.23
CA ASN A 531 22.47 0.14 -19.63
C ASN A 531 21.78 1.38 -19.05
N VAL A 532 20.46 1.34 -18.89
CA VAL A 532 19.65 2.41 -18.31
C VAL A 532 19.03 1.93 -17.01
N TYR A 533 19.20 2.69 -15.93
CA TYR A 533 18.74 2.36 -14.58
C TYR A 533 17.81 3.45 -14.06
N SER A 534 16.66 3.08 -13.53
CA SER A 534 15.76 4.03 -12.87
C SER A 534 16.11 4.12 -11.39
N ILE A 535 16.34 5.33 -10.89
CA ILE A 535 16.63 5.59 -9.48
C ILE A 535 15.39 6.03 -8.69
N GLY A 536 14.18 5.88 -9.27
CA GLY A 536 12.92 6.25 -8.63
C GLY A 536 12.73 7.76 -8.41
N ALA A 537 13.61 8.59 -8.96
CA ALA A 537 13.64 10.03 -8.70
C ALA A 537 12.89 10.84 -9.77
N PHE A 538 12.37 12.00 -9.37
CA PHE A 538 11.78 12.97 -10.29
C PHE A 538 12.46 14.32 -10.14
N GLN A 539 12.65 15.03 -11.25
CA GLN A 539 13.25 16.37 -11.25
C GLN A 539 14.57 16.45 -10.46
N VAL A 540 15.46 15.51 -10.74
CA VAL A 540 16.78 15.38 -10.12
C VAL A 540 17.59 16.64 -10.37
N ASN A 541 18.04 17.27 -9.29
CA ASN A 541 18.96 18.39 -9.38
C ASN A 541 20.40 17.89 -9.65
N GLN A 542 21.14 18.59 -10.50
CA GLN A 542 22.56 18.38 -10.72
C GLN A 542 23.40 18.73 -9.49
N GLN A 543 23.00 19.76 -8.74
CA GLN A 543 23.71 20.13 -7.50
C GLN A 543 23.57 19.02 -6.47
N ASP A 544 24.70 18.64 -5.88
CA ASP A 544 24.81 17.58 -4.87
C ASP A 544 24.32 16.19 -5.33
N PHE A 545 24.18 15.97 -6.64
CA PHE A 545 24.05 14.62 -7.17
C PHE A 545 25.37 13.87 -6.96
N ARG A 546 25.31 12.71 -6.33
CA ARG A 546 26.42 11.76 -6.24
C ARG A 546 25.96 10.41 -6.73
N LEU A 547 26.82 9.74 -7.46
CA LEU A 547 26.66 8.35 -7.84
C LEU A 547 28.04 7.71 -7.84
N ASP A 548 28.13 6.55 -7.22
CA ASP A 548 29.27 5.65 -7.28
C ASP A 548 28.79 4.25 -7.67
N ILE A 549 29.71 3.46 -8.24
CA ILE A 549 29.44 2.08 -8.60
C ILE A 549 30.37 1.20 -7.77
N PHE A 550 29.78 0.23 -7.10
CA PHE A 550 30.45 -0.67 -6.18
C PHE A 550 30.41 -2.10 -6.71
N TYR A 551 31.50 -2.82 -6.48
CA TYR A 551 31.59 -4.27 -6.58
C TYR A 551 31.58 -4.85 -5.17
N ASP A 552 30.66 -5.76 -4.88
CA ASP A 552 30.59 -6.49 -3.62
C ASP A 552 31.58 -7.65 -3.63
N ASP A 553 32.69 -7.51 -2.91
CA ASP A 553 33.75 -8.52 -2.83
C ASP A 553 33.50 -9.46 -1.64
N PRO A 554 33.24 -10.76 -1.87
CA PRO A 554 32.89 -11.69 -0.79
C PRO A 554 33.91 -11.70 0.34
N GLY A 555 33.47 -11.32 1.55
CA GLY A 555 34.32 -11.27 2.74
C GLY A 555 35.25 -10.05 2.85
N ALA A 556 35.32 -9.19 1.83
CA ALA A 556 36.09 -7.95 1.82
C ALA A 556 35.24 -6.67 1.69
N GLY A 557 33.92 -6.82 1.49
CA GLY A 557 32.94 -5.73 1.43
C GLY A 557 32.89 -5.01 0.08
N GLN A 558 32.14 -3.92 0.03
CA GLN A 558 31.91 -3.14 -1.19
C GLN A 558 33.15 -2.30 -1.56
N LYS A 559 33.62 -2.42 -2.80
CA LYS A 559 34.77 -1.68 -3.34
C LYS A 559 34.36 -0.88 -4.57
N ARG A 560 34.89 0.33 -4.72
CA ARG A 560 34.65 1.19 -5.92
C ARG A 560 35.46 0.77 -7.14
N PHE A 561 36.28 -0.28 -7.04
CA PHE A 561 37.19 -0.76 -8.08
C PHE A 561 37.35 -2.29 -7.99
N ILE A 562 37.88 -2.91 -9.04
CA ILE A 562 38.15 -4.35 -9.08
C ILE A 562 39.58 -4.65 -8.60
N PRO A 563 39.77 -5.40 -7.49
CA PRO A 563 41.07 -5.49 -6.81
C PRO A 563 42.13 -6.32 -7.54
N GLU A 564 41.75 -7.38 -8.25
CA GLU A 564 42.69 -8.39 -8.80
C GLU A 564 42.92 -8.26 -10.32
N SER A 565 42.72 -7.07 -10.89
CA SER A 565 42.73 -6.87 -12.34
C SER A 565 43.72 -5.77 -12.79
N ARG A 566 43.91 -5.63 -14.11
CA ARG A 566 44.69 -4.51 -14.69
C ARG A 566 44.09 -3.13 -14.36
N ILE A 567 42.80 -3.08 -14.03
CA ILE A 567 42.07 -1.87 -13.62
C ILE A 567 42.01 -1.70 -12.09
N ALA A 568 42.84 -2.44 -11.34
CA ALA A 568 42.97 -2.25 -9.90
C ALA A 568 43.29 -0.79 -9.56
N GLY A 569 42.56 -0.24 -8.58
CA GLY A 569 42.67 1.15 -8.15
C GLY A 569 42.01 2.18 -9.06
N LYS A 570 41.39 1.78 -10.19
CA LYS A 570 40.56 2.68 -11.01
C LYS A 570 39.10 2.60 -10.58
N PRO A 571 38.44 3.72 -10.22
CA PRO A 571 37.02 3.72 -9.94
C PRO A 571 36.20 3.17 -11.10
N LEU A 572 35.15 2.39 -10.81
CA LEU A 572 34.26 1.80 -11.80
C LEU A 572 33.54 2.85 -12.64
N LEU A 573 33.24 4.02 -12.08
CA LEU A 573 32.74 5.19 -12.82
C LEU A 573 33.61 5.49 -14.05
N ARG A 574 34.93 5.54 -13.86
CA ARG A 574 35.89 5.82 -14.93
C ARG A 574 36.02 4.66 -15.90
N VAL A 575 35.89 3.42 -15.44
CA VAL A 575 35.90 2.22 -16.31
C VAL A 575 34.70 2.25 -17.27
N PHE A 576 33.54 2.69 -16.80
CA PHE A 576 32.32 2.78 -17.61
C PHE A 576 32.10 4.14 -18.28
N ASN A 577 33.17 4.95 -18.39
CA ASN A 577 33.16 6.23 -19.10
C ASN A 577 32.17 7.26 -18.51
N LEU A 578 31.91 7.18 -17.19
CA LEU A 578 31.03 8.06 -16.41
C LEU A 578 31.78 9.11 -15.55
N ASP A 579 33.10 9.13 -15.60
CA ASP A 579 33.98 10.11 -14.93
C ASP A 579 35.10 10.50 -15.89
N ASN A 580 34.80 11.46 -16.76
CA ASN A 580 35.70 12.03 -17.75
C ASN A 580 35.70 13.55 -17.72
N LEU A 581 34.73 14.17 -17.05
CA LEU A 581 34.53 15.60 -16.98
C LEU A 581 34.76 16.11 -15.57
N ASN A 582 35.21 17.35 -15.45
CA ASN A 582 35.22 18.04 -14.17
C ASN A 582 33.88 18.76 -13.94
N THR A 583 33.72 19.40 -12.78
CA THR A 583 32.53 20.21 -12.46
C THR A 583 32.19 21.35 -13.45
N GLN A 584 33.14 21.77 -14.30
CA GLN A 584 32.93 22.80 -15.33
C GLN A 584 32.59 22.19 -16.71
N GLY A 585 32.61 20.86 -16.84
CA GLY A 585 32.38 20.15 -18.09
C GLY A 585 33.61 20.04 -18.99
N ASP A 586 34.81 20.36 -18.49
CA ASP A 586 36.06 20.15 -19.22
C ASP A 586 36.51 18.68 -19.12
N PRO A 587 37.18 18.12 -20.14
CA PRO A 587 37.58 16.72 -20.21
C PRO A 587 38.74 16.38 -19.27
N GLN A 588 38.45 16.35 -17.97
CA GLN A 588 39.35 15.94 -16.92
C GLN A 588 38.58 15.14 -15.86
N PRO A 589 38.94 13.87 -15.60
CA PRO A 589 38.28 13.07 -14.58
C PRO A 589 38.57 13.63 -13.18
N ASP A 590 37.53 13.75 -12.35
CA ASP A 590 37.61 14.26 -10.99
C ASP A 590 37.09 13.27 -9.92
N GLY A 591 36.65 12.08 -10.35
CA GLY A 591 36.14 11.02 -9.47
C GLY A 591 34.66 11.19 -9.10
N ILE A 592 33.96 12.15 -9.71
CA ILE A 592 32.53 12.38 -9.56
C ILE A 592 31.83 11.93 -10.85
N PHE A 593 30.57 11.51 -10.73
CA PHE A 593 29.74 11.18 -11.88
C PHE A 593 29.53 12.39 -12.80
N ASP A 594 29.81 12.21 -14.09
CA ASP A 594 29.57 13.18 -15.16
C ASP A 594 28.07 13.41 -15.36
N PHE A 595 27.51 14.47 -14.78
CA PHE A 595 26.09 14.83 -14.96
C PHE A 595 25.87 15.56 -16.29
N VAL A 596 25.56 14.82 -17.35
CA VAL A 596 25.27 15.33 -18.70
C VAL A 596 23.82 15.02 -19.07
N PRO A 597 22.90 16.00 -18.97
CA PRO A 597 21.49 15.79 -19.24
C PRO A 597 21.21 15.23 -20.64
N GLY A 598 20.43 14.15 -20.70
CA GLY A 598 20.07 13.45 -21.94
C GLY A 598 21.12 12.44 -22.43
N VAL A 599 22.31 12.41 -21.83
CA VAL A 599 23.41 11.50 -22.22
C VAL A 599 23.77 10.54 -21.08
N THR A 600 24.06 11.03 -19.88
CA THR A 600 24.37 10.17 -18.73
C THR A 600 23.22 10.10 -17.74
N ILE A 601 22.34 11.10 -17.73
CA ILE A 601 21.15 11.13 -16.89
C ILE A 601 19.98 11.86 -17.57
N ASN A 602 18.77 11.36 -17.39
CA ASN A 602 17.54 12.09 -17.65
C ASN A 602 17.02 12.65 -16.30
N PRO A 603 17.19 13.96 -16.04
CA PRO A 603 16.83 14.53 -14.74
C PRO A 603 15.32 14.57 -14.51
N ARG A 604 14.49 14.50 -15.56
CA ARG A 604 13.03 14.60 -15.42
C ARG A 604 12.43 13.39 -14.70
N ASN A 605 12.93 12.20 -14.98
CA ASN A 605 12.41 10.92 -14.50
C ASN A 605 13.46 10.05 -13.81
N GLY A 606 14.61 10.63 -13.42
CA GLY A 606 15.63 9.95 -12.64
C GLY A 606 16.13 8.67 -13.29
N ARG A 607 16.45 8.73 -14.59
CA ARG A 607 17.04 7.59 -15.32
C ARG A 607 18.50 7.85 -15.61
N ILE A 608 19.36 6.92 -15.25
CA ILE A 608 20.80 6.99 -15.44
C ILE A 608 21.16 6.10 -16.61
N MET A 609 21.83 6.65 -17.62
CA MET A 609 22.25 5.93 -18.81
C MET A 609 23.76 5.84 -18.83
N PHE A 610 24.29 4.63 -18.90
CA PHE A 610 25.72 4.42 -19.04
C PHE A 610 26.09 4.70 -20.51
N PRO A 611 27.19 5.41 -20.78
CA PRO A 611 27.64 5.70 -22.15
C PRO A 611 28.26 4.48 -22.86
N VAL A 612 28.15 3.30 -22.24
CA VAL A 612 28.53 1.98 -22.75
C VAL A 612 27.30 1.06 -22.74
N LEU A 613 27.19 0.15 -23.69
CA LEU A 613 26.00 -0.71 -23.87
C LEU A 613 25.94 -1.86 -22.87
N GLU A 614 27.10 -2.42 -22.55
CA GLU A 614 27.23 -3.59 -21.68
C GLU A 614 28.27 -3.29 -20.61
N PRO A 615 27.97 -2.41 -19.64
CA PRO A 615 28.94 -1.99 -18.63
C PRO A 615 29.47 -3.18 -17.83
N PHE A 616 28.60 -4.06 -17.35
CA PHE A 616 29.01 -5.21 -16.52
C PHE A 616 29.37 -6.46 -17.34
N GLY A 617 29.21 -6.40 -18.65
CA GLY A 617 29.51 -7.47 -19.61
C GLY A 617 30.78 -7.16 -20.39
N ARG A 618 30.64 -7.05 -21.71
CA ARG A 618 31.75 -6.85 -22.65
C ARG A 618 32.68 -5.67 -22.31
N THR A 619 32.15 -4.53 -21.86
CA THR A 619 32.99 -3.35 -21.51
C THR A 619 33.97 -3.69 -20.40
N LEU A 620 33.49 -4.42 -19.39
CA LEU A 620 34.31 -4.83 -18.28
C LEU A 620 35.29 -5.93 -18.68
N ALA A 621 34.85 -6.89 -19.50
CA ALA A 621 35.72 -7.93 -20.05
C ALA A 621 36.89 -7.31 -20.82
N ASP A 622 36.62 -6.40 -21.77
CA ASP A 622 37.63 -5.69 -22.56
C ASP A 622 38.62 -4.89 -21.67
N SER A 623 38.14 -4.37 -20.53
CA SER A 623 38.95 -3.61 -19.57
C SER A 623 39.85 -4.51 -18.70
N ILE A 624 39.38 -5.71 -18.35
CA ILE A 624 40.12 -6.70 -17.56
C ILE A 624 41.16 -7.41 -18.42
N ASN A 625 40.77 -7.86 -19.63
CA ASN A 625 41.58 -8.55 -20.63
C ASN A 625 42.32 -9.77 -20.03
N ASN A 626 41.55 -10.66 -19.40
CA ASN A 626 42.05 -11.88 -18.74
C ASN A 626 40.91 -12.88 -18.49
N ASP A 627 40.89 -13.97 -19.25
CA ASP A 627 39.85 -15.01 -19.24
C ASP A 627 39.51 -15.57 -17.84
N LEU A 628 40.50 -15.70 -16.95
CA LEU A 628 40.26 -16.25 -15.61
C LEU A 628 39.53 -15.25 -14.70
N LEU A 629 39.88 -13.97 -14.82
CA LEU A 629 39.27 -12.89 -14.05
C LEU A 629 37.90 -12.49 -14.63
N GLU A 630 37.73 -12.62 -15.94
CA GLU A 630 36.46 -12.38 -16.61
C GLU A 630 35.36 -13.27 -16.03
N ARG A 631 35.61 -14.57 -15.86
CA ARG A 631 34.65 -15.50 -15.22
C ARG A 631 34.24 -15.11 -13.79
N LYS A 632 35.09 -14.36 -13.08
CA LYS A 632 34.86 -13.95 -11.68
C LYS A 632 34.11 -12.62 -11.58
N TYR A 633 34.36 -11.70 -12.52
CA TYR A 633 33.88 -10.32 -12.42
C TYR A 633 32.81 -9.97 -13.46
N VAL A 634 32.83 -10.58 -14.64
CA VAL A 634 31.93 -10.21 -15.73
C VAL A 634 30.57 -10.87 -15.54
N TYR A 635 29.50 -10.11 -15.76
CA TYR A 635 28.12 -10.54 -15.64
C TYR A 635 27.46 -10.64 -17.02
N ASP A 636 27.96 -11.55 -17.87
CA ASP A 636 27.50 -11.71 -19.26
C ASP A 636 26.05 -12.18 -19.37
N SER A 637 25.60 -13.02 -18.41
CA SER A 637 24.22 -13.54 -18.42
C SER A 637 23.17 -12.43 -18.36
N LEU A 638 23.50 -11.27 -17.79
CA LEU A 638 22.64 -10.08 -17.79
C LEU A 638 22.29 -9.60 -19.20
N TYR A 639 23.21 -9.76 -20.16
CA TYR A 639 23.08 -9.26 -21.52
C TYR A 639 22.66 -10.36 -22.50
N GLU A 640 23.12 -11.59 -22.29
CA GLU A 640 22.90 -12.73 -23.18
C GLU A 640 21.62 -13.55 -22.87
N THR A 641 21.09 -13.44 -21.65
CA THR A 641 19.92 -14.22 -21.21
C THR A 641 18.77 -13.31 -20.77
N THR A 642 17.61 -13.89 -20.46
CA THR A 642 16.49 -13.13 -19.88
C THR A 642 16.82 -12.71 -18.45
N LEU A 643 16.18 -11.64 -17.96
CA LEU A 643 16.41 -11.13 -16.60
C LEU A 643 16.24 -12.22 -15.52
N PHE A 644 15.22 -13.07 -15.67
CA PHE A 644 14.96 -14.18 -14.76
C PHE A 644 16.16 -15.15 -14.67
N LEU A 645 16.74 -15.53 -15.80
CA LEU A 645 17.91 -16.43 -15.82
C LEU A 645 19.18 -15.73 -15.33
N ALA A 646 19.35 -14.44 -15.64
CA ALA A 646 20.47 -13.66 -15.14
C ALA A 646 20.48 -13.61 -13.61
N GLN A 647 19.31 -13.44 -12.98
CA GLN A 647 19.16 -13.42 -11.52
C GLN A 647 19.57 -14.73 -10.83
N GLU A 648 19.47 -15.88 -11.51
CA GLU A 648 19.97 -17.16 -11.00
C GLU A 648 21.51 -17.17 -10.91
N ALA A 649 22.21 -16.37 -11.72
CA ALA A 649 23.67 -16.19 -11.67
C ALA A 649 24.10 -15.21 -10.55
N ALA A 650 23.67 -15.48 -9.31
CA ALA A 650 23.95 -14.66 -8.14
C ALA A 650 25.45 -14.46 -7.84
N GLU A 651 26.32 -15.33 -8.34
CA GLU A 651 27.77 -15.20 -8.22
C GLU A 651 28.33 -14.00 -9.00
N GLN A 652 27.69 -13.62 -10.11
CA GLN A 652 28.11 -12.50 -10.98
C GLN A 652 27.31 -11.22 -10.68
N ASN A 653 26.09 -11.35 -10.12
CA ASN A 653 25.29 -10.21 -9.69
C ASN A 653 25.84 -9.56 -8.40
N ARG A 654 26.96 -8.86 -8.52
CA ARG A 654 27.69 -8.23 -7.39
C ARG A 654 27.92 -6.74 -7.58
N TYR A 655 27.23 -6.13 -8.53
CA TYR A 655 27.38 -4.72 -8.84
C TYR A 655 26.21 -3.93 -8.28
N ILE A 656 26.54 -2.83 -7.58
CA ILE A 656 25.58 -1.96 -6.91
C ILE A 656 25.87 -0.52 -7.33
N ILE A 657 24.87 0.14 -7.87
CA ILE A 657 24.87 1.56 -8.22
C ILE A 657 24.23 2.26 -7.02
N ARG A 658 25.00 3.09 -6.32
CA ARG A 658 24.52 3.81 -5.13
C ARG A 658 24.83 5.28 -5.27
N GLY A 659 23.92 6.11 -4.80
CA GLY A 659 24.13 7.54 -4.82
C GLY A 659 23.15 8.29 -3.94
N GLU A 660 23.22 9.60 -4.02
CA GLU A 660 22.31 10.51 -3.36
C GLU A 660 21.92 11.62 -4.34
N TYR A 661 20.69 12.10 -4.22
CA TYR A 661 20.22 13.25 -4.99
C TYR A 661 19.36 14.18 -4.14
N LYS A 662 19.23 15.41 -4.62
CA LYS A 662 18.27 16.38 -4.12
C LYS A 662 17.13 16.55 -5.12
N SER A 663 15.91 16.40 -4.64
CA SER A 663 14.72 16.82 -5.38
C SER A 663 14.67 18.34 -5.47
N SER A 664 14.08 18.88 -6.54
CA SER A 664 13.99 20.34 -6.76
C SER A 664 13.41 21.08 -5.54
N VAL A 665 14.03 22.22 -5.20
CA VAL A 665 13.76 23.00 -3.98
C VAL A 665 12.30 23.46 -3.95
N SER A 666 11.56 23.02 -2.94
CA SER A 666 10.29 23.62 -2.51
C SER A 666 10.54 24.44 -1.26
N SER A 667 9.79 25.53 -1.06
CA SER A 667 9.82 26.30 0.20
C SER A 667 9.33 25.51 1.42
N GLU A 668 8.73 24.34 1.18
CA GLU A 668 8.19 23.45 2.18
C GLU A 668 8.90 22.09 2.08
N ILE A 669 9.39 21.59 3.23
CA ILE A 669 9.94 20.25 3.35
C ILE A 669 8.75 19.30 3.49
N SER A 670 8.49 18.49 2.47
CA SER A 670 7.54 17.39 2.60
C SER A 670 8.16 16.34 3.50
N LEU A 671 7.56 16.09 4.66
CA LEU A 671 7.98 15.05 5.58
C LEU A 671 7.53 13.65 5.14
N GLY A 672 6.92 13.51 3.96
CA GLY A 672 6.41 12.23 3.44
C GLY A 672 5.22 11.64 4.22
N ALA A 673 4.90 12.20 5.39
CA ALA A 673 3.81 11.81 6.26
C ALA A 673 2.74 12.91 6.36
N PHE A 674 1.48 12.50 6.36
CA PHE A 674 0.33 13.38 6.55
C PHE A 674 -0.14 13.34 8.01
N ASN A 675 -0.65 14.46 8.53
CA ASN A 675 -1.24 14.56 9.88
C ASN A 675 -0.30 14.11 11.02
N ILE A 676 0.95 14.58 10.99
CA ILE A 676 1.96 14.30 12.01
C ILE A 676 1.51 14.90 13.37
N PRO A 677 1.59 14.17 14.49
CA PRO A 677 1.22 14.69 15.81
C PRO A 677 1.96 15.98 16.16
N GLN A 678 1.24 17.00 16.65
CA GLN A 678 1.85 18.27 17.04
C GLN A 678 2.95 18.06 18.10
N GLY A 679 4.11 18.71 17.91
CA GLY A 679 5.26 18.60 18.81
C GLY A 679 6.09 17.32 18.67
N SER A 680 5.77 16.42 17.73
CA SER A 680 6.60 15.24 17.44
C SER A 680 7.74 15.51 16.46
N VAL A 681 7.70 16.62 15.72
CA VAL A 681 8.78 17.04 14.83
C VAL A 681 9.86 17.74 15.65
N THR A 682 11.08 17.22 15.56
CA THR A 682 12.29 17.87 16.09
C THR A 682 13.22 18.13 14.91
N VAL A 683 13.67 19.38 14.75
CA VAL A 683 14.55 19.83 13.65
C VAL A 683 15.98 19.95 14.16
#